data_AF-A0A443RJ14-F1
#
_entry.id   AF-A0A443RJ14-F1
#
_cell.length_a   1.000
_cell.length_b   1.000
_cell.length_c   1.000
_cell.angle_alpha   90.00
_cell.angle_beta   90.00
_cell.angle_gamma   90.00
#
_symmetry.space_group_name_H-M   'P 1'
#
loop_
_entity.id
_entity.type
_entity.pdbx_description
1 polymer ?
#
loop_
_entity_poly.entity_id
_entity_poly.type
_entity_poly.pdbx_seq_one_letter_code
_entity_poly.pdbx_strand_id
1 'polypeptide(L)'
;MNIEFIETKICAVLVQLMDFNLDDYRMEALITLNKIIRFLGSEATERLFIKHFTRLCSDSSFNVRRVCASNFGEFCSVVGQNVTEEVLLPHFKLLCEDSVWGVRKACADVFVPVSCVCSNEARRNILASLFISLLSDPSRWVKTAAFQALGPFISTFADPSKTGLYYNNGTVIVVDDLKDHDSNDSGCSVDSNENTASPEADDCEILSNNLMNLSLKDLKEQESARVALSASNGSHLHLHFDNESAYNNFQYWRIPIPELEIDIDFEKGKATNVHVRAKVHDDTQQKVYTSNVSVKVSHSDESNEDWISNPEINVQSCFSSVSEQRENVHKAVKDVPLETFVNHDSDIQPLSLLPRDFTRIRKREEKREFISQSFTPEKCKNQLCSVNMGFHNKPAQKTALKQNIIPAELLEHYLSMINPVNYQTIDPDLSHHCAYSLPAVALTLGRKYWPCLKETYQTLASDMQWKVRWTLASSLHQMSLILGPEYTSRDLVPIFLSFMKDLDEVRFGVLQNLAAILELLNRTEQLGILPKISDFLKMDNYRNWRFRLTLAQQVMAIASLYTPYEIFEYLIPIGFTLIRDKVSEVRLSAINVLSTLLKRIFCDTQNRNKLNEIETRLISDLKSSLAYSPKWVLRQAFILLCERLIIENSIPFKIFNDELLGCLLRFSSDAVPNVRLVLARILSTTLHNIFWSNSEVRAVIKTLQGDKDLDVRRYLSSIILFDNNECTNVIQKSENLSVEESIEQS
;
A
#
# COMPACT_ATOMS: atom_id res chain seq x y z
N MET A 1 21.95 -22.64 -13.62
CA MET A 1 22.55 -23.80 -12.93
C MET A 1 21.81 -25.03 -13.44
N ASN A 2 22.51 -26.06 -13.94
CA ASN A 2 21.86 -27.24 -14.54
C ASN A 2 21.10 -28.02 -13.44
N ILE A 3 19.79 -28.21 -13.58
CA ILE A 3 18.93 -28.97 -12.63
C ILE A 3 19.52 -30.36 -12.38
N GLU A 4 20.10 -30.98 -13.42
CA GLU A 4 20.74 -32.28 -13.33
C GLU A 4 21.97 -32.28 -12.41
N PHE A 5 22.71 -31.16 -12.34
CA PHE A 5 23.84 -31.00 -11.40
C PHE A 5 23.35 -30.86 -9.95
N ILE A 6 22.26 -30.10 -9.74
CA ILE A 6 21.67 -29.93 -8.41
C ILE A 6 21.15 -31.28 -7.90
N GLU A 7 20.41 -32.02 -8.72
CA GLU A 7 19.90 -33.35 -8.35
C GLU A 7 21.02 -34.36 -8.07
N THR A 8 22.04 -34.44 -8.92
CA THR A 8 23.06 -35.50 -8.80
C THR A 8 24.14 -35.21 -7.75
N LYS A 9 24.45 -33.94 -7.48
CA LYS A 9 25.54 -33.58 -6.54
C LYS A 9 25.01 -33.03 -5.22
N ILE A 10 24.06 -32.10 -5.26
CA ILE A 10 23.60 -31.39 -4.07
C ILE A 10 22.54 -32.23 -3.35
N CYS A 11 21.52 -32.71 -4.06
CA CYS A 11 20.45 -33.49 -3.43
C CYS A 11 20.96 -34.81 -2.84
N ALA A 12 21.91 -35.48 -3.51
CA ALA A 12 22.53 -36.70 -2.98
C ALA A 12 23.23 -36.47 -1.63
N VAL A 13 23.95 -35.36 -1.48
CA VAL A 13 24.62 -35.00 -0.22
C VAL A 13 23.58 -34.64 0.84
N LEU A 14 22.54 -33.89 0.49
CA LEU A 14 21.49 -33.53 1.45
C LEU A 14 20.74 -34.75 1.98
N VAL A 15 20.41 -35.72 1.11
CA VAL A 15 19.78 -36.98 1.55
C VAL A 15 20.70 -37.74 2.52
N GLN A 16 22.00 -37.81 2.23
CA GLN A 16 22.96 -38.45 3.16
C GLN A 16 23.04 -37.73 4.52
N LEU A 17 23.02 -36.39 4.51
CA LEU A 17 23.05 -35.60 5.75
C LEU A 17 21.74 -35.74 6.55
N MET A 18 20.59 -35.86 5.88
CA MET A 18 19.29 -36.13 6.51
C MET A 18 19.25 -37.50 7.19
N ASP A 19 20.03 -38.47 6.71
CA ASP A 19 20.13 -39.81 7.30
C ASP A 19 21.25 -39.94 8.34
N PHE A 20 22.04 -38.88 8.56
CA PHE A 20 23.19 -38.91 9.45
C PHE A 20 22.79 -38.96 10.93
N ASN A 21 23.62 -39.57 11.78
CA ASN A 21 23.28 -39.81 13.20
C ASN A 21 23.29 -38.54 14.09
N LEU A 22 24.04 -37.50 13.71
CA LEU A 22 24.10 -36.25 14.48
C LEU A 22 22.98 -35.30 14.04
N ASP A 23 22.30 -34.70 15.00
CA ASP A 23 21.13 -33.85 14.76
C ASP A 23 21.48 -32.53 14.08
N ASP A 24 22.65 -31.94 14.37
CA ASP A 24 23.14 -30.73 13.68
C ASP A 24 23.18 -30.89 12.15
N TYR A 25 23.69 -32.02 11.64
CA TYR A 25 23.72 -32.28 10.20
C TYR A 25 22.32 -32.45 9.60
N ARG A 26 21.39 -33.10 10.33
CA ARG A 26 20.01 -33.25 9.87
C ARG A 26 19.29 -31.90 9.82
N MET A 27 19.52 -31.04 10.82
CA MET A 27 18.97 -29.68 10.84
C MET A 27 19.50 -28.81 9.71
N GLU A 28 20.82 -28.76 9.54
CA GLU A 28 21.44 -27.97 8.47
C GLU A 28 21.04 -28.47 7.08
N ALA A 29 20.87 -29.78 6.91
CA ALA A 29 20.35 -30.35 5.67
C ALA A 29 18.91 -29.88 5.38
N LEU A 30 18.03 -29.89 6.38
CA LEU A 30 16.65 -29.41 6.23
C LEU A 30 16.58 -27.90 5.96
N ILE A 31 17.39 -27.09 6.65
CA ILE A 31 17.46 -25.64 6.44
C ILE A 31 17.98 -25.33 5.03
N THR A 32 19.00 -26.06 4.58
CA THR A 32 19.56 -25.91 3.23
C THR A 32 18.56 -26.36 2.17
N LEU A 33 17.88 -27.49 2.40
CA LEU A 33 16.84 -28.01 1.52
C LEU A 33 15.70 -26.99 1.35
N ASN A 34 15.25 -26.35 2.42
CA ASN A 34 14.21 -25.31 2.36
C ASN A 34 14.59 -24.14 1.43
N LYS A 35 15.89 -23.81 1.32
CA LYS A 35 16.36 -22.74 0.42
C LYS A 35 16.39 -23.16 -1.05
N ILE A 36 16.45 -24.46 -1.34
CA ILE A 36 16.61 -24.96 -2.71
C ILE A 36 15.39 -25.71 -3.27
N ILE A 37 14.44 -26.10 -2.42
CA ILE A 37 13.31 -26.97 -2.77
C ILE A 37 12.44 -26.40 -3.90
N ARG A 38 12.28 -25.06 -3.97
CA ARG A 38 11.57 -24.38 -5.05
C ARG A 38 12.20 -24.58 -6.43
N PHE A 39 13.51 -24.82 -6.51
CA PHE A 39 14.21 -25.03 -7.79
C PHE A 39 14.11 -26.47 -8.31
N LEU A 40 13.75 -27.42 -7.45
CA LEU A 40 13.69 -28.85 -7.79
C LEU A 40 12.37 -29.20 -8.48
N GLY A 41 11.31 -28.44 -8.20
CA GLY A 41 9.95 -28.76 -8.64
C GLY A 41 9.32 -29.91 -7.86
N SER A 42 8.03 -30.13 -8.10
CA SER A 42 7.22 -31.10 -7.34
C SER A 42 7.72 -32.54 -7.50
N GLU A 43 7.93 -33.00 -8.74
CA GLU A 43 8.28 -34.40 -9.04
C GLU A 43 9.61 -34.83 -8.40
N ALA A 44 10.66 -34.01 -8.54
CA ALA A 44 11.97 -34.32 -7.94
C ALA A 44 11.92 -34.26 -6.41
N THR A 45 11.17 -33.30 -5.85
CA THR A 45 10.99 -33.15 -4.40
C THR A 45 10.27 -34.36 -3.81
N GLU A 46 9.19 -34.80 -4.46
CA GLU A 46 8.42 -35.97 -4.05
C GLU A 46 9.29 -37.24 -4.08
N ARG A 47 9.97 -37.48 -5.20
CA ARG A 47 10.81 -38.66 -5.42
C ARG A 47 12.00 -38.74 -4.46
N LEU A 48 12.67 -37.62 -4.21
CA LEU A 48 13.95 -37.60 -3.48
C LEU A 48 13.78 -37.35 -1.98
N PHE A 49 12.87 -36.47 -1.58
CA PHE A 49 12.89 -35.88 -0.24
C PHE A 49 11.69 -36.23 0.63
N ILE A 50 10.49 -36.45 0.07
CA ILE A 50 9.28 -36.60 0.90
C ILE A 50 9.38 -37.75 1.90
N LYS A 51 9.92 -38.91 1.49
CA LYS A 51 10.14 -40.05 2.41
C LYS A 51 11.14 -39.71 3.54
N HIS A 52 12.19 -38.96 3.24
CA HIS A 52 13.18 -38.57 4.23
C HIS A 52 12.61 -37.52 5.18
N PHE A 53 11.90 -36.53 4.64
CA PHE A 53 11.24 -35.46 5.39
C PHE A 53 10.21 -36.01 6.39
N THR A 54 9.32 -36.91 5.95
CA THR A 54 8.29 -37.50 6.84
C THR A 54 8.90 -38.31 7.97
N ARG A 55 10.01 -39.02 7.73
CA ARG A 55 10.78 -39.72 8.77
C ARG A 55 11.34 -38.73 9.81
N LEU A 56 11.86 -37.59 9.37
CA LEU A 56 12.40 -36.56 10.26
C LEU A 56 11.33 -35.80 11.06
N CYS A 57 10.09 -35.75 10.59
CA CYS A 57 8.97 -35.24 11.39
C CYS A 57 8.74 -36.06 12.67
N SER A 58 9.22 -37.30 12.74
CA SER A 58 9.18 -38.16 13.94
C SER A 58 10.57 -38.43 14.52
N ASP A 59 11.55 -37.55 14.26
CA ASP A 59 12.93 -37.72 14.75
C ASP A 59 13.00 -37.74 16.28
N SER A 60 13.97 -38.49 16.82
CA SER A 60 14.26 -38.51 18.26
C SER A 60 14.62 -37.14 18.83
N SER A 61 15.33 -36.29 18.06
CA SER A 61 15.71 -34.94 18.45
C SER A 61 14.57 -33.96 18.18
N PHE A 62 14.09 -33.30 19.23
CA PHE A 62 13.04 -32.29 19.10
C PHE A 62 13.50 -31.08 18.28
N ASN A 63 14.80 -30.80 18.21
CA ASN A 63 15.34 -29.71 17.40
C ASN A 63 15.12 -29.99 15.91
N VAL A 64 15.35 -31.23 15.47
CA VAL A 64 15.09 -31.67 14.08
C VAL A 64 13.60 -31.60 13.78
N ARG A 65 12.73 -32.11 14.67
CA ARG A 65 11.27 -32.01 14.49
C ARG A 65 10.78 -30.57 14.42
N ARG A 66 11.35 -29.67 15.23
CA ARG A 66 11.06 -28.23 15.18
C ARG A 66 11.45 -27.63 13.83
N VAL A 67 12.63 -27.96 13.28
CA VAL A 67 13.05 -27.50 11.95
C VAL A 67 12.12 -28.06 10.86
N CYS A 68 11.68 -29.32 10.97
CA CYS A 68 10.67 -29.89 10.07
C CYS A 68 9.37 -29.08 10.12
N ALA A 69 8.87 -28.79 11.33
CA ALA A 69 7.67 -27.97 11.51
C ALA A 69 7.82 -26.57 10.90
N SER A 70 8.95 -25.88 11.12
CA SER A 70 9.21 -24.55 10.55
C SER A 70 9.31 -24.54 9.01
N ASN A 71 9.69 -25.65 8.39
CA ASN A 71 9.81 -25.75 6.93
C ASN A 71 8.56 -26.38 6.28
N PHE A 72 7.57 -26.81 7.07
CA PHE A 72 6.47 -27.65 6.58
C PHE A 72 5.64 -26.98 5.48
N GLY A 73 5.33 -25.69 5.66
CA GLY A 73 4.54 -24.93 4.68
C GLY A 73 5.18 -24.89 3.29
N GLU A 74 6.50 -24.78 3.22
CA GLU A 74 7.24 -24.73 1.95
C GLU A 74 7.21 -26.07 1.22
N PHE A 75 7.35 -27.18 1.96
CA PHE A 75 7.21 -28.50 1.39
C PHE A 75 5.82 -28.70 0.79
N CYS A 76 4.76 -28.31 1.52
CA CYS A 76 3.40 -28.38 1.01
C CYS A 76 3.25 -27.58 -0.29
N SER A 77 3.76 -26.34 -0.34
CA SER A 77 3.61 -25.50 -1.54
C SER A 77 4.33 -26.06 -2.76
N VAL A 78 5.48 -26.73 -2.59
CA VAL A 78 6.23 -27.32 -3.71
C VAL A 78 5.60 -28.62 -4.21
N VAL A 79 5.16 -29.52 -3.32
CA VAL A 79 4.59 -30.82 -3.74
C VAL A 79 3.13 -30.73 -4.19
N GLY A 80 2.43 -29.66 -3.77
CA GLY A 80 1.05 -29.41 -4.14
C GLY A 80 0.02 -30.18 -3.29
N GLN A 81 -1.25 -29.98 -3.62
CA GLN A 81 -2.38 -30.40 -2.79
C GLN A 81 -2.43 -31.91 -2.54
N ASN A 82 -2.34 -32.75 -3.58
CA ASN A 82 -2.56 -34.19 -3.45
C ASN A 82 -1.57 -34.84 -2.47
N VAL A 83 -0.27 -34.61 -2.66
CA VAL A 83 0.78 -35.14 -1.78
C VAL A 83 0.67 -34.56 -0.38
N THR A 84 0.30 -33.28 -0.28
CA THR A 84 0.09 -32.62 1.01
C THR A 84 -1.00 -33.32 1.82
N GLU A 85 -2.16 -33.54 1.22
CA GLU A 85 -3.32 -34.12 1.90
C GLU A 85 -3.15 -35.61 2.21
N GLU A 86 -2.60 -36.39 1.28
CA GLU A 86 -2.46 -37.84 1.43
C GLU A 86 -1.26 -38.25 2.29
N VAL A 87 -0.13 -37.53 2.19
CA VAL A 87 1.14 -37.96 2.79
C VAL A 87 1.58 -37.05 3.94
N LEU A 88 1.52 -35.72 3.76
CA LEU A 88 2.09 -34.78 4.71
C LEU A 88 1.16 -34.49 5.90
N LEU A 89 -0.15 -34.31 5.70
CA LEU A 89 -1.08 -33.96 6.78
C LEU A 89 -1.05 -34.91 8.00
N PRO A 90 -0.95 -36.25 7.84
CA PRO A 90 -0.78 -37.15 8.98
C PRO A 90 0.46 -36.83 9.84
N HIS A 91 1.56 -36.42 9.20
CA HIS A 91 2.80 -36.05 9.89
C HIS A 91 2.72 -34.64 10.48
N PHE A 92 2.02 -33.72 9.82
CA PHE A 92 1.74 -32.40 10.39
C PHE A 92 0.93 -32.50 11.68
N LYS A 93 -0.08 -33.38 11.70
CA LYS A 93 -0.85 -33.70 12.90
C LYS A 93 0.04 -34.16 14.05
N LEU A 94 0.98 -35.07 13.81
CA LEU A 94 1.93 -35.54 14.83
C LEU A 94 2.75 -34.39 15.41
N LEU A 95 3.21 -33.46 14.57
CA LEU A 95 3.97 -32.28 15.01
C LEU A 95 3.10 -31.28 15.79
N CYS A 96 1.84 -31.10 15.41
CA CYS A 96 0.87 -30.28 16.15
C CYS A 96 0.54 -30.87 17.53
N GLU A 97 0.65 -32.19 17.71
CA GLU A 97 0.42 -32.91 18.96
C GLU A 97 1.72 -33.24 19.71
N ASP A 98 2.87 -32.68 19.28
CA ASP A 98 4.19 -33.00 19.83
C ASP A 98 4.27 -32.72 21.34
N SER A 99 5.03 -33.51 22.08
CA SER A 99 5.24 -33.27 23.52
C SER A 99 5.96 -31.96 23.83
N VAL A 100 6.79 -31.47 22.90
CA VAL A 100 7.59 -30.25 23.03
C VAL A 100 6.83 -29.05 22.47
N TRP A 101 6.52 -28.08 23.34
CA TRP A 101 5.77 -26.88 22.96
C TRP A 101 6.44 -26.08 21.83
N GLY A 102 7.77 -26.09 21.73
CA GLY A 102 8.51 -25.38 20.68
C GLY A 102 8.25 -25.93 19.28
N VAL A 103 7.96 -27.23 19.16
CA VAL A 103 7.57 -27.86 17.88
C VAL A 103 6.14 -27.45 17.53
N ARG A 104 5.20 -27.54 18.48
CA ARG A 104 3.81 -27.12 18.28
C ARG A 104 3.67 -25.63 17.95
N LYS A 105 4.50 -24.78 18.57
CA LYS A 105 4.59 -23.34 18.28
C LYS A 105 5.07 -23.11 16.85
N ALA A 106 6.07 -23.86 16.38
CA ALA A 106 6.52 -23.80 14.99
C ALA A 106 5.42 -24.23 14.01
N CYS A 107 4.60 -25.24 14.34
CA CYS A 107 3.44 -25.61 13.53
C CYS A 107 2.40 -24.48 13.45
N ALA A 108 2.12 -23.80 14.57
CA ALA A 108 1.21 -22.66 14.61
C ALA A 108 1.69 -21.50 13.71
N ASP A 109 3.00 -21.22 13.70
CA ASP A 109 3.59 -20.16 12.86
C ASP A 109 3.42 -20.44 11.35
N VAL A 110 3.48 -21.70 10.92
CA VAL A 110 3.41 -22.08 9.48
C VAL A 110 2.03 -22.59 9.05
N PHE A 111 1.03 -22.51 9.93
CA PHE A 111 -0.26 -23.16 9.72
C PHE A 111 -1.01 -22.61 8.49
N VAL A 112 -0.87 -21.31 8.23
CA VAL A 112 -1.54 -20.62 7.12
C VAL A 112 -1.01 -21.08 5.77
N PRO A 113 0.32 -21.09 5.49
CA PRO A 113 0.87 -21.71 4.28
C PRO A 113 0.39 -23.14 4.03
N VAL A 114 0.34 -23.99 5.06
CA VAL A 114 -0.18 -25.37 4.94
C VAL A 114 -1.65 -25.36 4.55
N SER A 115 -2.46 -24.51 5.18
CA SER A 115 -3.88 -24.37 4.87
C SER A 115 -4.12 -23.90 3.43
N CYS A 116 -3.33 -22.95 2.92
CA CYS A 116 -3.47 -22.43 1.56
C CYS A 116 -3.32 -23.50 0.47
N VAL A 117 -2.52 -24.54 0.72
CA VAL A 117 -2.32 -25.67 -0.22
C VAL A 117 -3.45 -26.69 -0.16
N CYS A 118 -4.11 -26.82 0.99
CA CYS A 118 -5.17 -27.81 1.21
C CYS A 118 -6.51 -27.38 0.60
N SER A 119 -7.35 -28.35 0.24
CA SER A 119 -8.75 -28.16 -0.13
C SER A 119 -9.59 -27.61 1.03
N ASN A 120 -10.73 -27.00 0.70
CA ASN A 120 -11.71 -26.57 1.71
C ASN A 120 -12.24 -27.73 2.57
N GLU A 121 -12.27 -28.95 2.03
CA GLU A 121 -12.68 -30.14 2.77
C GLU A 121 -11.64 -30.51 3.83
N ALA A 122 -10.36 -30.61 3.46
CA ALA A 122 -9.28 -30.88 4.40
C ALA A 122 -9.12 -29.77 5.45
N ARG A 123 -9.31 -28.49 5.06
CA ARG A 123 -9.33 -27.36 5.99
C ARG A 123 -10.39 -27.54 7.08
N ARG A 124 -11.60 -27.92 6.68
CA ARG A 124 -12.75 -28.08 7.58
C ARG A 124 -12.66 -29.34 8.43
N ASN A 125 -12.33 -30.48 7.83
CA ASN A 125 -12.43 -31.78 8.48
C ASN A 125 -11.17 -32.16 9.27
N ILE A 126 -10.01 -31.63 8.90
CA ILE A 126 -8.72 -31.97 9.52
C ILE A 126 -8.14 -30.74 10.20
N LEU A 127 -7.76 -29.71 9.43
CA LEU A 127 -6.95 -28.60 9.93
C LEU A 127 -7.68 -27.77 11.01
N ALA A 128 -8.98 -27.56 10.88
CA ALA A 128 -9.75 -26.83 11.89
C ALA A 128 -9.62 -27.44 13.28
N SER A 129 -9.76 -28.78 13.39
CA SER A 129 -9.65 -29.47 14.68
C SER A 129 -8.24 -29.38 15.28
N LEU A 130 -7.21 -29.49 14.43
CA LEU A 130 -5.82 -29.32 14.84
C LEU A 130 -5.57 -27.89 15.32
N PHE A 131 -6.06 -26.88 14.59
CA PHE A 131 -5.86 -25.48 14.97
C PHE A 131 -6.56 -25.13 16.28
N ILE A 132 -7.78 -25.64 16.50
CA ILE A 132 -8.51 -25.48 17.77
C ILE A 132 -7.72 -26.08 18.93
N SER A 133 -7.05 -27.23 18.72
CA SER A 133 -6.17 -27.80 19.75
C SER A 133 -5.00 -26.88 20.11
N LEU A 134 -4.42 -26.16 19.13
CA LEU A 134 -3.34 -25.19 19.35
C LEU A 134 -3.83 -23.90 20.03
N LEU A 135 -5.05 -23.45 19.73
CA LEU A 135 -5.69 -22.31 20.42
C LEU A 135 -5.95 -22.60 21.90
N SER A 136 -6.16 -23.88 22.24
CA SER A 136 -6.39 -24.36 23.60
C SER A 136 -5.14 -24.94 24.27
N ASP A 137 -3.96 -24.72 23.70
CA ASP A 137 -2.70 -25.33 24.16
C ASP A 137 -2.36 -24.92 25.61
N PRO A 138 -1.79 -25.84 26.43
CA PRO A 138 -1.33 -25.50 27.78
C PRO A 138 -0.20 -24.45 27.77
N SER A 139 0.63 -24.41 26.73
CA SER A 139 1.71 -23.44 26.57
C SER A 139 1.17 -22.10 26.11
N ARG A 140 1.47 -21.04 26.87
CA ARG A 140 1.15 -19.66 26.47
C ARG A 140 1.76 -19.30 25.11
N TRP A 141 2.99 -19.73 24.84
CA TRP A 141 3.70 -19.42 23.58
C TRP A 141 3.03 -20.02 22.35
N VAL A 142 2.48 -21.23 22.48
CA VAL A 142 1.73 -21.88 21.39
C VAL A 142 0.41 -21.15 21.17
N LYS A 143 -0.33 -20.84 22.25
CA LYS A 143 -1.58 -20.07 22.15
C LYS A 143 -1.36 -18.71 21.51
N THR A 144 -0.33 -17.97 21.93
CA THR A 144 0.01 -16.68 21.34
C THR A 144 0.21 -16.81 19.83
N ALA A 145 1.04 -17.76 19.38
CA ALA A 145 1.26 -17.99 17.94
C ALA A 145 -0.04 -18.39 17.21
N ALA A 146 -0.85 -19.27 17.80
CA ALA A 146 -2.13 -19.69 17.22
C ALA A 146 -3.14 -18.54 17.12
N PHE A 147 -3.27 -17.69 18.13
CA PHE A 147 -4.16 -16.53 18.09
C PHE A 147 -3.68 -15.46 17.09
N GLN A 148 -2.37 -15.28 16.93
CA GLN A 148 -1.80 -14.41 15.91
C GLN A 148 -2.13 -14.92 14.49
N ALA A 149 -2.07 -16.24 14.28
CA ALA A 149 -2.41 -16.89 13.02
C ALA A 149 -3.91 -17.11 12.78
N LEU A 150 -4.78 -16.89 13.78
CA LEU A 150 -6.20 -17.27 13.71
C LEU A 150 -6.98 -16.54 12.61
N GLY A 151 -6.90 -15.20 12.58
CA GLY A 151 -7.55 -14.43 11.52
C GLY A 151 -7.06 -14.79 10.12
N PRO A 152 -5.74 -14.83 9.88
CA PRO A 152 -5.17 -15.33 8.63
C PRO A 152 -5.61 -16.75 8.27
N PHE A 153 -5.67 -17.68 9.22
CA PHE A 153 -6.17 -19.04 8.97
C PHE A 153 -7.64 -19.05 8.58
N ILE A 154 -8.50 -18.30 9.28
CA ILE A 154 -9.91 -18.13 8.91
C ILE A 154 -10.02 -17.61 7.47
N SER A 155 -9.15 -16.69 7.05
CA SER A 155 -9.19 -16.13 5.69
C SER A 155 -8.97 -17.17 4.59
N THR A 156 -8.33 -18.30 4.90
CA THR A 156 -8.12 -19.38 3.94
C THR A 156 -9.41 -20.14 3.58
N PHE A 157 -10.51 -19.92 4.31
CA PHE A 157 -11.83 -20.47 3.95
C PHE A 157 -12.61 -19.58 2.96
N ALA A 158 -12.04 -18.44 2.53
CA ALA A 158 -12.69 -17.55 1.59
C ALA A 158 -12.98 -18.28 0.27
N ASP A 159 -14.24 -18.17 -0.16
CA ASP A 159 -14.76 -18.84 -1.34
C ASP A 159 -15.55 -17.80 -2.16
N PRO A 160 -14.99 -17.27 -3.26
CA PRO A 160 -15.64 -16.25 -4.08
C PRO A 160 -17.01 -16.71 -4.60
N SER A 161 -17.18 -18.01 -4.88
CA SER A 161 -18.45 -18.58 -5.34
C SER A 161 -19.57 -18.54 -4.29
N LYS A 162 -19.24 -18.35 -3.01
CA LYS A 162 -20.23 -18.22 -1.92
C LYS A 162 -20.43 -16.78 -1.47
N THR A 163 -19.37 -15.99 -1.52
CA THR A 163 -19.35 -14.62 -0.98
C THR A 163 -19.71 -13.57 -2.03
N GLY A 164 -19.54 -13.87 -3.32
CA GLY A 164 -19.69 -12.91 -4.41
C GLY A 164 -18.60 -11.83 -4.40
N LEU A 165 -17.54 -12.03 -3.62
CA LEU A 165 -16.45 -11.06 -3.44
C LEU A 165 -15.13 -11.71 -3.86
N TYR A 166 -14.42 -11.03 -4.76
CA TYR A 166 -13.10 -11.43 -5.26
C TYR A 166 -12.07 -10.37 -4.86
N TYR A 167 -10.82 -10.78 -4.64
CA TYR A 167 -9.74 -9.84 -4.34
C TYR A 167 -8.75 -9.85 -5.52
N ASN A 168 -8.61 -8.71 -6.20
CA ASN A 168 -7.70 -8.54 -7.31
C ASN A 168 -6.80 -7.33 -7.07
N ASN A 169 -5.48 -7.50 -7.14
CA ASN A 169 -4.49 -6.42 -7.12
C ASN A 169 -4.76 -5.30 -6.09
N GLY A 170 -5.08 -5.66 -4.84
CA GLY A 170 -5.30 -4.68 -3.76
C GLY A 170 -6.74 -4.21 -3.58
N THR A 171 -7.67 -4.62 -4.45
CA THR A 171 -9.07 -4.14 -4.45
C THR A 171 -10.05 -5.31 -4.37
N VAL A 172 -11.08 -5.15 -3.53
CA VAL A 172 -12.21 -6.09 -3.48
C VAL A 172 -13.15 -5.80 -4.64
N ILE A 173 -13.30 -6.77 -5.55
CA ILE A 173 -14.23 -6.75 -6.67
C ILE A 173 -15.49 -7.52 -6.26
N VAL A 174 -16.66 -6.92 -6.50
CA VAL A 174 -17.95 -7.60 -6.34
C VAL A 174 -18.28 -8.29 -7.65
N VAL A 175 -18.50 -9.61 -7.62
CA VAL A 175 -18.95 -10.38 -8.79
C VAL A 175 -20.46 -10.48 -8.70
N ASP A 176 -21.16 -9.61 -9.42
CA ASP A 176 -22.60 -9.71 -9.62
C ASP A 176 -22.91 -10.82 -10.63
N ASP A 177 -22.82 -12.07 -10.18
CA ASP A 177 -23.38 -13.22 -10.89
C ASP A 177 -23.65 -14.40 -9.93
N LEU A 178 -24.55 -14.16 -8.99
CA LEU A 178 -25.33 -15.23 -8.37
C LEU A 178 -26.80 -14.84 -8.49
N LYS A 179 -27.41 -15.18 -9.63
CA LYS A 179 -28.86 -15.32 -9.69
C LYS A 179 -29.25 -16.34 -8.63
N ASP A 180 -30.01 -15.90 -7.64
CA ASP A 180 -30.60 -16.73 -6.60
C ASP A 180 -31.26 -17.98 -7.21
N HIS A 181 -30.59 -19.12 -7.11
CA HIS A 181 -31.19 -20.43 -7.29
C HIS A 181 -31.28 -21.09 -5.91
N ASP A 182 -32.18 -20.58 -5.08
CA ASP A 182 -32.73 -21.31 -3.93
C ASP A 182 -34.16 -20.80 -3.66
N SER A 183 -35.09 -21.20 -4.52
CA SER A 183 -36.52 -21.17 -4.23
C SER A 183 -37.10 -22.57 -4.43
N ASN A 184 -37.03 -23.36 -3.35
CA ASN A 184 -37.93 -24.48 -3.09
C ASN A 184 -37.93 -24.76 -1.57
N ASP A 185 -38.68 -23.97 -0.82
CA ASP A 185 -39.59 -24.57 0.16
C ASP A 185 -40.78 -23.63 0.44
N SER A 186 -41.86 -24.27 0.85
CA SER A 186 -43.23 -23.94 0.55
C SER A 186 -43.91 -23.24 1.73
N GLY A 187 -44.83 -22.30 1.43
CA GLY A 187 -46.01 -22.04 2.26
C GLY A 187 -46.00 -20.75 3.07
N CYS A 188 -46.67 -19.71 2.57
CA CYS A 188 -48.00 -19.31 3.07
C CYS A 188 -48.48 -18.07 2.31
N SER A 189 -49.65 -18.22 1.71
CA SER A 189 -50.51 -17.21 1.09
C SER A 189 -50.94 -16.09 2.04
N VAL A 190 -51.13 -14.87 1.51
CA VAL A 190 -52.40 -14.09 1.46
C VAL A 190 -52.13 -12.66 0.93
N ASP A 191 -52.79 -12.34 -0.20
CA ASP A 191 -53.49 -11.11 -0.66
C ASP A 191 -52.91 -9.69 -0.36
N SER A 192 -53.01 -8.64 -1.19
CA SER A 192 -53.48 -8.38 -2.57
C SER A 192 -53.33 -6.86 -2.83
N ASN A 193 -53.08 -6.46 -4.08
CA ASN A 193 -53.41 -5.18 -4.76
C ASN A 193 -52.86 -3.83 -4.22
N GLU A 194 -52.13 -3.09 -5.06
CA GLU A 194 -52.73 -2.05 -5.93
C GLU A 194 -51.73 -1.47 -6.95
N ASN A 195 -52.28 -1.16 -8.13
CA ASN A 195 -51.64 -0.60 -9.32
C ASN A 195 -51.31 0.89 -9.16
N THR A 196 -50.25 1.37 -9.81
CA THR A 196 -50.29 2.61 -10.63
C THR A 196 -49.07 2.69 -11.55
N ALA A 197 -49.32 3.13 -12.78
CA ALA A 197 -48.45 3.00 -13.94
C ALA A 197 -47.68 4.29 -14.29
N SER A 198 -46.39 4.12 -14.65
CA SER A 198 -45.56 4.85 -15.67
C SER A 198 -45.32 6.37 -15.53
N PRO A 199 -44.29 6.99 -16.16
CA PRO A 199 -43.41 6.49 -17.24
C PRO A 199 -41.88 6.75 -17.11
N GLU A 200 -41.14 5.89 -17.82
CA GLU A 200 -39.95 6.15 -18.67
C GLU A 200 -38.79 7.03 -18.13
N ALA A 201 -37.68 6.36 -17.80
CA ALA A 201 -36.34 6.93 -17.70
C ALA A 201 -35.42 6.17 -18.66
N ASP A 202 -35.25 6.70 -19.87
CA ASP A 202 -34.04 6.49 -20.66
C ASP A 202 -32.89 7.32 -20.03
N ASP A 203 -31.66 6.90 -20.29
CA ASP A 203 -30.37 7.43 -19.77
C ASP A 203 -29.83 6.77 -18.49
N CYS A 204 -29.61 5.45 -18.56
CA CYS A 204 -28.63 4.76 -17.71
C CYS A 204 -27.89 3.66 -18.50
N GLU A 205 -27.29 4.02 -19.65
CA GLU A 205 -26.64 3.05 -20.55
C GLU A 205 -25.16 3.37 -20.86
N ILE A 206 -24.44 4.03 -19.95
CA ILE A 206 -23.01 4.41 -20.18
C ILE A 206 -22.04 3.86 -19.11
N LEU A 207 -22.51 3.25 -18.03
CA LEU A 207 -21.63 2.71 -16.96
C LEU A 207 -21.37 1.19 -17.00
N SER A 208 -21.97 0.45 -17.93
CA SER A 208 -21.79 -1.02 -18.03
C SER A 208 -20.68 -1.46 -19.00
N ASN A 209 -20.22 -0.60 -19.91
CA ASN A 209 -19.42 -1.05 -21.06
C ASN A 209 -17.89 -1.02 -20.87
N ASN A 210 -17.37 -0.55 -19.74
CA ASN A 210 -15.92 -0.58 -19.47
C ASN A 210 -15.47 -1.65 -18.46
N LEU A 211 -16.36 -2.55 -18.03
CA LEU A 211 -16.08 -3.60 -17.04
C LEU A 211 -16.30 -5.04 -17.53
N MET A 212 -16.59 -5.26 -18.82
CA MET A 212 -16.67 -6.60 -19.40
C MET A 212 -15.62 -6.82 -20.48
N ASN A 213 -14.51 -7.45 -20.11
CA ASN A 213 -13.83 -8.45 -20.94
C ASN A 213 -12.70 -9.11 -20.15
N LEU A 214 -13.04 -10.04 -19.25
CA LEU A 214 -12.12 -11.09 -18.80
C LEU A 214 -12.89 -12.41 -18.80
N SER A 215 -12.44 -13.35 -19.63
CA SER A 215 -13.07 -14.64 -19.85
C SER A 215 -12.68 -15.60 -18.74
N LEU A 216 -13.61 -16.48 -18.34
CA LEU A 216 -13.41 -17.58 -17.36
C LEU A 216 -12.28 -18.57 -17.71
N LYS A 217 -11.60 -18.40 -18.85
CA LYS A 217 -10.49 -19.25 -19.32
C LYS A 217 -9.12 -18.80 -18.82
N ASP A 218 -8.97 -17.53 -18.43
CA ASP A 218 -7.70 -16.98 -17.93
C ASP A 218 -7.45 -17.36 -16.44
N LEU A 219 -8.40 -18.07 -15.81
CA LEU A 219 -8.39 -18.49 -14.40
C LEU A 219 -7.62 -19.78 -14.10
N LYS A 220 -6.95 -20.39 -15.09
CA LYS A 220 -6.28 -21.72 -14.92
C LYS A 220 -4.76 -21.71 -14.98
N GLU A 221 -4.12 -20.57 -15.21
CA GLU A 221 -2.67 -20.46 -15.24
C GLU A 221 -2.18 -19.53 -14.12
N GLN A 222 -2.27 -19.99 -12.88
CA GLN A 222 -1.41 -19.48 -11.80
C GLN A 222 -0.23 -20.42 -11.67
N GLU A 223 0.79 -20.21 -12.51
CA GLU A 223 2.08 -20.86 -12.38
C GLU A 223 2.84 -20.29 -11.18
N SER A 224 3.50 -21.20 -10.47
CA SER A 224 4.47 -20.92 -9.41
C SER A 224 5.56 -19.95 -9.84
N ALA A 225 6.07 -19.16 -8.88
CA ALA A 225 7.18 -18.22 -8.99
C ALA A 225 8.26 -18.75 -9.95
N ARG A 226 8.37 -18.12 -11.12
CA ARG A 226 9.32 -18.52 -12.15
C ARG A 226 10.67 -17.91 -11.85
N VAL A 227 11.62 -18.73 -11.38
CA VAL A 227 13.04 -18.35 -11.42
C VAL A 227 13.62 -18.78 -12.75
N ALA A 228 13.82 -17.84 -13.68
CA ALA A 228 14.50 -18.12 -14.93
C ALA A 228 16.02 -18.05 -14.71
N LEU A 229 16.71 -19.18 -14.95
CA LEU A 229 18.17 -19.25 -14.98
C LEU A 229 18.63 -19.39 -16.42
N SER A 230 19.39 -18.40 -16.91
CA SER A 230 20.14 -18.56 -18.16
C SER A 230 21.64 -18.49 -17.87
N ALA A 231 22.39 -19.43 -18.44
CA ALA A 231 23.84 -19.50 -18.30
C ALA A 231 24.44 -19.65 -19.70
N SER A 232 25.31 -18.71 -20.08
CA SER A 232 26.08 -18.79 -21.33
C SER A 232 27.49 -19.28 -21.00
N ASN A 233 27.82 -20.49 -21.47
CA ASN A 233 29.17 -21.08 -21.51
C ASN A 233 30.08 -20.95 -20.26
N GLY A 234 29.52 -20.78 -19.06
CA GLY A 234 30.27 -20.71 -17.81
C GLY A 234 30.96 -19.37 -17.51
N SER A 235 30.75 -18.34 -18.34
CA SER A 235 31.31 -17.00 -18.14
C SER A 235 30.33 -16.00 -17.53
N HIS A 236 29.02 -16.25 -17.64
CA HIS A 236 27.98 -15.32 -17.21
C HIS A 236 26.73 -16.07 -16.70
N LEU A 237 26.17 -15.63 -15.58
CA LEU A 237 24.98 -16.19 -14.94
C LEU A 237 23.93 -15.10 -14.71
N HIS A 238 22.76 -15.25 -15.34
CA HIS A 238 21.61 -14.39 -15.11
C HIS A 238 20.58 -15.13 -14.25
N LEU A 239 20.18 -14.52 -13.14
CA LEU A 239 19.15 -14.99 -12.22
C LEU A 239 17.98 -14.01 -12.22
N HIS A 240 16.81 -14.47 -12.63
CA HIS A 240 15.59 -13.68 -12.60
C HIS A 240 14.66 -14.18 -11.49
N PHE A 241 14.36 -13.35 -10.49
CA PHE A 241 13.42 -13.67 -9.41
C PHE A 241 12.11 -12.93 -9.61
N ASP A 242 11.10 -13.67 -10.07
CA ASP A 242 9.72 -13.22 -10.13
C ASP A 242 8.95 -13.70 -8.88
N ASN A 243 8.35 -12.75 -8.15
CA ASN A 243 7.67 -12.98 -6.88
C ASN A 243 6.14 -12.91 -6.99
N GLU A 244 5.58 -12.78 -8.20
CA GLU A 244 4.14 -12.56 -8.40
C GLU A 244 3.25 -13.68 -7.83
N SER A 245 3.71 -14.93 -7.77
CA SER A 245 2.85 -16.06 -7.37
C SER A 245 2.80 -16.36 -5.86
N ALA A 246 3.78 -15.89 -5.07
CA ALA A 246 3.90 -16.22 -3.64
C ALA A 246 3.51 -15.05 -2.72
N TYR A 247 3.39 -13.86 -3.30
CA TYR A 247 3.08 -12.64 -2.59
C TYR A 247 1.65 -12.21 -2.90
N ASN A 248 0.76 -12.30 -1.91
CA ASN A 248 -0.55 -11.68 -1.98
C ASN A 248 -0.61 -10.50 -1.01
N ASN A 249 -0.93 -9.30 -1.50
CA ASN A 249 -1.22 -8.11 -0.66
C ASN A 249 -2.28 -8.41 0.41
N PHE A 250 -3.17 -9.38 0.14
CA PHE A 250 -4.17 -9.91 1.07
C PHE A 250 -3.57 -10.52 2.36
N GLN A 251 -2.38 -11.11 2.30
CA GLN A 251 -1.73 -11.79 3.43
C GLN A 251 -0.72 -10.91 4.18
N TYR A 252 -0.04 -9.98 3.48
CA TYR A 252 1.14 -9.31 4.03
C TYR A 252 1.08 -7.77 4.07
N TRP A 253 0.01 -7.15 3.57
CA TRP A 253 -0.27 -5.69 3.64
C TRP A 253 0.95 -4.76 3.50
N ARG A 254 1.86 -5.07 2.56
CA ARG A 254 2.99 -4.21 2.17
C ARG A 254 3.02 -4.03 0.65
N ILE A 255 4.00 -3.32 0.10
CA ILE A 255 4.23 -3.23 -1.34
C ILE A 255 4.95 -4.53 -1.78
N PRO A 256 4.65 -5.12 -2.96
CA PRO A 256 5.37 -6.29 -3.45
C PRO A 256 6.88 -6.09 -3.38
N ILE A 257 7.59 -7.16 -3.01
CA ILE A 257 9.06 -7.16 -3.07
C ILE A 257 9.43 -6.95 -4.55
N PRO A 258 10.34 -6.02 -4.88
CA PRO A 258 10.78 -5.79 -6.26
C PRO A 258 11.17 -7.09 -6.96
N GLU A 259 10.84 -7.21 -8.24
CA GLU A 259 11.42 -8.20 -9.15
C GLU A 259 12.94 -8.00 -9.15
N LEU A 260 13.71 -9.07 -8.93
CA LEU A 260 15.17 -8.98 -8.77
C LEU A 260 15.85 -9.74 -9.90
N GLU A 261 16.58 -9.02 -10.75
CA GLU A 261 17.53 -9.57 -11.72
C GLU A 261 18.94 -9.52 -11.12
N ILE A 262 19.67 -10.63 -11.14
CA ILE A 262 21.06 -10.71 -10.68
C ILE A 262 21.94 -11.31 -11.78
N ASP A 263 22.87 -10.51 -12.29
CA ASP A 263 23.89 -10.89 -13.25
C ASP A 263 25.22 -11.11 -12.54
N ILE A 264 25.86 -12.25 -12.77
CA ILE A 264 27.17 -12.58 -12.21
C ILE A 264 28.12 -12.98 -13.33
N ASP A 265 29.20 -12.23 -13.48
CA ASP A 265 30.32 -12.55 -14.37
C ASP A 265 31.33 -13.46 -13.65
N PHE A 266 31.83 -14.47 -14.35
CA PHE A 266 32.85 -15.38 -13.85
C PHE A 266 34.10 -15.35 -14.74
N GLU A 267 35.27 -15.16 -14.12
CA GLU A 267 36.56 -15.42 -14.75
C GLU A 267 37.29 -16.55 -13.99
N LYS A 268 37.73 -17.60 -14.71
CA LYS A 268 38.41 -18.77 -14.14
C LYS A 268 37.68 -19.42 -12.95
N GLY A 269 36.34 -19.41 -12.95
CA GLY A 269 35.50 -19.99 -11.89
C GLY A 269 35.34 -19.12 -10.64
N LYS A 270 35.84 -17.88 -10.64
CA LYS A 270 35.62 -16.90 -9.57
C LYS A 270 34.72 -15.76 -10.08
N ALA A 271 33.76 -15.34 -9.26
CA ALA A 271 32.86 -14.22 -9.60
C ALA A 271 33.64 -12.90 -9.60
N THR A 272 33.59 -12.13 -10.67
CA THR A 272 34.34 -10.87 -10.85
C THR A 272 33.45 -9.64 -10.80
N ASN A 273 32.24 -9.72 -11.35
CA ASN A 273 31.23 -8.65 -11.25
C ASN A 273 29.88 -9.25 -10.86
N VAL A 274 29.17 -8.58 -9.95
CA VAL A 274 27.79 -8.88 -9.57
C VAL A 274 26.95 -7.63 -9.83
N HIS A 275 25.98 -7.70 -10.73
CA HIS A 275 25.05 -6.63 -11.03
C HIS A 275 23.64 -7.05 -10.61
N VAL A 276 23.02 -6.30 -9.72
CA VAL A 276 21.66 -6.55 -9.21
C VAL A 276 20.76 -5.43 -9.68
N ARG A 277 19.67 -5.76 -10.36
CA ARG A 277 18.61 -4.84 -10.76
C ARG A 277 17.31 -5.22 -10.07
N ALA A 278 16.78 -4.31 -9.27
CA ALA A 278 15.44 -4.44 -8.70
C ALA A 278 14.45 -3.62 -9.54
N LYS A 279 13.36 -4.23 -9.99
CA LYS A 279 12.27 -3.61 -10.75
C LYS A 279 10.97 -3.66 -9.94
N VAL A 280 10.20 -2.59 -9.95
CA VAL A 280 8.87 -2.52 -9.32
C VAL A 280 7.90 -2.05 -10.38
N HIS A 281 6.91 -2.88 -10.68
CA HIS A 281 5.80 -2.54 -11.57
C HIS A 281 4.72 -1.80 -10.76
N ASP A 282 4.35 -0.62 -11.23
CA ASP A 282 3.18 0.13 -10.78
C ASP A 282 2.10 0.01 -11.85
N ASP A 283 1.23 -0.98 -11.68
CA ASP A 283 0.14 -1.29 -12.60
C ASP A 283 -0.88 -0.16 -12.69
N THR A 284 -0.98 0.69 -11.66
CA THR A 284 -1.93 1.81 -11.64
C THR A 284 -1.48 2.96 -12.54
N GLN A 285 -0.16 3.13 -12.73
CA GLN A 285 0.42 4.15 -13.61
C GLN A 285 1.06 3.58 -14.88
N GLN A 286 1.04 2.25 -15.07
CA GLN A 286 1.82 1.51 -16.08
C GLN A 286 3.30 1.94 -16.12
N LYS A 287 3.92 2.07 -14.95
CA LYS A 287 5.33 2.49 -14.82
C LYS A 287 6.16 1.42 -14.15
N VAL A 288 7.41 1.27 -14.61
CA VAL A 288 8.39 0.37 -14.00
C VAL A 288 9.50 1.19 -13.37
N TYR A 289 9.65 1.09 -12.05
CA TYR A 289 10.73 1.70 -11.31
C TYR A 289 11.89 0.73 -11.20
N THR A 290 13.10 1.13 -11.57
CA THR A 290 14.27 0.26 -11.53
C THR A 290 15.39 0.85 -10.66
N SER A 291 16.08 0.00 -9.91
CA SER A 291 17.27 0.37 -9.14
C SER A 291 18.37 -0.65 -9.39
N ASN A 292 19.60 -0.19 -9.61
CA ASN A 292 20.73 -1.04 -10.00
C ASN A 292 21.88 -0.91 -8.98
N VAL A 293 22.48 -2.03 -8.60
CA VAL A 293 23.67 -2.10 -7.75
C VAL A 293 24.71 -2.96 -8.45
N SER A 294 25.90 -2.42 -8.71
CA SER A 294 27.03 -3.18 -9.27
C SER A 294 28.15 -3.30 -8.24
N VAL A 295 28.65 -4.51 -8.06
CA VAL A 295 29.78 -4.82 -7.18
C VAL A 295 30.87 -5.47 -8.02
N LYS A 296 32.07 -4.89 -8.01
CA LYS A 296 33.27 -5.54 -8.55
C LYS A 296 33.98 -6.29 -7.44
N VAL A 297 34.24 -7.57 -7.66
CA VAL A 297 34.95 -8.46 -6.75
C VAL A 297 36.37 -8.64 -7.28
N SER A 298 37.35 -8.04 -6.60
CA SER A 298 38.76 -8.24 -6.93
C SER A 298 39.29 -9.47 -6.19
N HIS A 299 39.92 -10.39 -6.91
CA HIS A 299 40.64 -11.52 -6.33
C HIS A 299 42.12 -11.21 -6.40
N SER A 300 42.77 -11.00 -5.25
CA SER A 300 44.24 -10.92 -5.20
C SER A 300 44.82 -12.31 -5.47
N ASP A 301 45.57 -12.45 -6.56
CA ASP A 301 46.39 -13.63 -6.82
C ASP A 301 47.64 -13.55 -5.93
N GLU A 302 47.50 -13.93 -4.65
CA GLU A 302 48.65 -14.31 -3.83
C GLU A 302 48.46 -15.72 -3.28
N SER A 303 49.36 -16.60 -3.70
CA SER A 303 49.54 -17.95 -3.22
C SER A 303 50.08 -17.94 -1.78
N ASN A 304 49.19 -17.83 -0.79
CA ASN A 304 49.51 -18.20 0.60
C ASN A 304 48.27 -18.78 1.28
N GLU A 305 48.42 -19.99 1.81
CA GLU A 305 47.47 -20.61 2.73
C GLU A 305 47.47 -19.80 4.04
N ASP A 306 46.48 -18.94 4.23
CA ASP A 306 46.01 -18.52 5.56
C ASP A 306 44.60 -17.93 5.46
N TRP A 307 43.74 -18.32 6.40
CA TRP A 307 42.32 -17.99 6.43
C TRP A 307 42.07 -16.54 6.89
N ILE A 308 41.05 -15.93 6.25
CA ILE A 308 40.32 -14.70 6.62
C ILE A 308 41.06 -13.38 6.35
N SER A 309 40.81 -12.81 5.18
CA SER A 309 40.74 -11.37 4.98
C SER A 309 39.67 -11.07 3.93
N ASN A 310 38.71 -10.22 4.30
CA ASN A 310 37.54 -9.85 3.50
C ASN A 310 37.97 -9.32 2.11
N PRO A 311 37.30 -9.71 1.01
CA PRO A 311 37.53 -9.07 -0.28
C PRO A 311 37.15 -7.59 -0.18
N GLU A 312 37.98 -6.69 -0.74
CA GLU A 312 37.65 -5.27 -0.85
C GLU A 312 36.44 -5.09 -1.77
N ILE A 313 35.28 -4.79 -1.18
CA ILE A 313 34.02 -4.53 -1.89
C ILE A 313 33.98 -3.03 -2.24
N ASN A 314 34.14 -2.70 -3.52
CA ASN A 314 33.91 -1.34 -4.01
C ASN A 314 32.48 -1.25 -4.57
N VAL A 315 31.57 -0.62 -3.82
CA VAL A 315 30.15 -0.47 -4.18
C VAL A 315 29.96 0.79 -5.02
N GLN A 316 29.55 0.65 -6.27
CA GLN A 316 29.20 1.77 -7.14
C GLN A 316 27.68 1.81 -7.29
N SER A 317 27.00 2.59 -6.44
CA SER A 317 25.54 2.79 -6.53
C SER A 317 25.21 3.84 -7.59
N CYS A 318 24.46 3.48 -8.63
CA CYS A 318 23.91 4.42 -9.61
C CYS A 318 22.38 4.36 -9.59
N PHE A 319 21.73 5.45 -9.17
CA PHE A 319 20.31 5.67 -9.42
C PHE A 319 20.15 6.17 -10.87
N SER A 320 19.57 5.36 -11.74
CA SER A 320 19.20 5.76 -13.10
C SER A 320 17.73 6.17 -13.15
N SER A 321 17.48 7.45 -13.44
CA SER A 321 16.15 7.99 -13.75
C SER A 321 15.62 7.47 -15.08
N VAL A 322 14.32 7.13 -15.10
CA VAL A 322 13.36 7.10 -16.23
C VAL A 322 13.97 6.92 -17.63
N SER A 323 13.85 5.72 -18.21
CA SER A 323 14.00 5.51 -19.65
C SER A 323 12.68 5.82 -20.37
N GLU A 324 12.44 7.10 -20.65
CA GLU A 324 11.55 7.47 -21.77
C GLU A 324 12.33 7.26 -23.07
N GLN A 325 11.78 6.47 -23.99
CA GLN A 325 12.26 6.48 -25.37
C GLN A 325 11.95 7.87 -25.97
N ARG A 326 12.93 8.78 -25.96
CA ARG A 326 13.10 9.86 -26.95
C ARG A 326 14.47 10.52 -26.84
N GLU A 327 14.99 10.88 -28.01
CA GLU A 327 16.38 11.25 -28.31
C GLU A 327 16.91 12.49 -27.56
N ASN A 328 18.18 12.41 -27.13
CA ASN A 328 19.22 13.45 -26.96
C ASN A 328 18.86 14.84 -26.37
N VAL A 329 19.43 15.18 -25.21
CA VAL A 329 20.63 16.05 -25.02
C VAL A 329 20.89 16.29 -23.51
N HIS A 330 22.17 16.38 -23.17
CA HIS A 330 22.87 16.35 -21.88
C HIS A 330 22.59 17.43 -20.79
N LYS A 331 22.93 17.01 -19.54
CA LYS A 331 23.78 17.65 -18.48
C LYS A 331 23.13 18.20 -17.18
N ALA A 332 23.37 17.41 -16.11
CA ALA A 332 23.98 17.72 -14.79
C ALA A 332 23.26 18.64 -13.77
N VAL A 333 23.13 18.15 -12.51
CA VAL A 333 23.80 18.66 -11.27
C VAL A 333 23.17 18.09 -9.96
N LYS A 334 24.03 17.43 -9.15
CA LYS A 334 24.17 17.32 -7.67
C LYS A 334 23.08 16.75 -6.75
N ASP A 335 23.43 15.57 -6.20
CA ASP A 335 23.35 15.04 -4.82
C ASP A 335 22.50 15.75 -3.75
N VAL A 336 21.55 14.98 -3.19
CA VAL A 336 20.99 15.12 -1.84
C VAL A 336 20.91 13.71 -1.21
N PRO A 337 21.40 13.46 0.02
CA PRO A 337 21.34 12.12 0.62
C PRO A 337 19.93 11.77 1.10
N LEU A 338 19.42 10.59 0.70
CA LEU A 338 18.25 9.95 1.31
C LEU A 338 18.71 9.05 2.47
N GLU A 339 18.54 9.51 3.71
CA GLU A 339 18.40 8.59 4.84
C GLU A 339 16.96 8.07 4.83
N THR A 340 16.82 6.83 4.33
CA THR A 340 15.57 6.08 4.35
C THR A 340 15.56 5.20 5.59
N PHE A 341 14.43 5.25 6.30
CA PHE A 341 14.07 4.47 7.48
C PHE A 341 14.52 3.00 7.40
N VAL A 342 15.59 2.67 8.10
CA VAL A 342 15.89 1.31 8.52
C VAL A 342 14.98 1.02 9.72
N ASN A 343 13.90 0.28 9.48
CA ASN A 343 13.20 -0.45 10.54
C ASN A 343 14.14 -1.56 11.03
N HIS A 344 14.85 -1.30 12.12
CA HIS A 344 15.44 -2.35 12.92
C HIS A 344 14.32 -3.06 13.68
N ASP A 345 13.90 -4.23 13.18
CA ASP A 345 13.21 -5.24 13.96
C ASP A 345 13.87 -6.60 13.68
N SER A 346 14.89 -6.91 14.48
CA SER A 346 15.32 -8.26 14.88
C SER A 346 16.49 -8.10 15.84
N ASP A 347 16.21 -8.29 17.14
CA ASP A 347 17.03 -9.12 18.05
C ASP A 347 16.59 -8.90 19.50
N ILE A 348 16.09 -9.97 20.13
CA ILE A 348 16.06 -10.09 21.59
C ILE A 348 16.95 -11.28 21.95
N GLN A 349 17.96 -11.06 22.82
CA GLN A 349 18.19 -11.74 24.12
C GLN A 349 19.67 -11.62 24.58
N PRO A 350 20.03 -11.85 25.88
CA PRO A 350 19.90 -10.88 26.99
C PRO A 350 21.23 -10.74 27.79
N LEU A 351 21.16 -10.00 28.91
CA LEU A 351 22.06 -9.94 30.09
C LEU A 351 23.07 -8.77 30.23
N SER A 352 22.74 -7.96 31.26
CA SER A 352 23.61 -7.39 32.30
C SER A 352 24.82 -6.55 31.89
N LEU A 353 24.73 -5.24 32.15
CA LEU A 353 25.51 -4.52 33.16
C LEU A 353 25.17 -3.01 33.06
N LEU A 354 24.44 -2.48 34.04
CA LEU A 354 24.50 -1.04 34.37
C LEU A 354 25.75 -0.83 35.25
N PRO A 355 26.45 0.32 35.16
CA PRO A 355 26.02 1.48 35.95
C PRO A 355 26.35 2.89 35.38
N ARG A 356 25.44 3.84 35.69
CA ARG A 356 25.67 5.25 36.15
C ARG A 356 26.43 6.19 35.18
N ASP A 357 26.01 7.41 34.86
CA ASP A 357 25.37 8.48 35.63
C ASP A 357 24.80 9.56 34.68
N PHE A 358 24.12 10.56 35.27
CA PHE A 358 23.69 11.87 34.72
C PHE A 358 22.19 12.13 34.46
N THR A 359 21.50 12.29 35.60
CA THR A 359 20.78 13.51 36.04
C THR A 359 19.69 14.17 35.17
N ARG A 360 18.49 14.16 35.78
CA ARG A 360 17.53 15.26 35.96
C ARG A 360 16.84 15.82 34.70
N ILE A 361 15.51 15.70 34.64
CA ILE A 361 14.57 16.83 34.86
C ILE A 361 13.13 16.31 35.07
N ARG A 362 12.60 16.67 36.25
CA ARG A 362 11.23 16.80 36.80
C ARG A 362 10.04 16.09 36.13
N LYS A 363 9.51 15.10 36.86
CA LYS A 363 8.10 14.67 36.88
C LYS A 363 7.24 15.69 37.67
N ARG A 364 6.00 15.89 37.22
CA ARG A 364 4.90 16.46 38.02
C ARG A 364 3.95 15.31 38.34
N GLU A 365 3.76 15.06 39.63
CA GLU A 365 2.97 13.97 40.19
C GLU A 365 1.49 14.34 40.24
N GLU A 366 0.60 13.40 39.91
CA GLU A 366 -0.73 13.32 40.49
C GLU A 366 -0.94 11.93 41.09
N LYS A 367 -1.29 11.93 42.38
CA LYS A 367 -1.46 10.79 43.27
C LYS A 367 -2.73 10.00 42.93
N ARG A 368 -2.63 8.67 42.93
CA ARG A 368 -3.72 7.78 43.40
C ARG A 368 -3.14 6.67 44.27
N GLU A 369 -3.73 6.55 45.45
CA GLU A 369 -3.33 5.67 46.56
C GLU A 369 -3.61 4.20 46.25
N PHE A 370 -2.64 3.35 46.57
CA PHE A 370 -2.76 1.89 46.57
C PHE A 370 -3.07 1.42 48.00
N ILE A 371 -4.16 0.67 48.18
CA ILE A 371 -4.40 -0.10 49.40
C ILE A 371 -3.92 -1.53 49.14
N SER A 372 -2.90 -1.93 49.88
CA SER A 372 -2.33 -3.28 49.95
C SER A 372 -3.15 -4.17 50.88
N GLN A 373 -3.59 -5.34 50.43
CA GLN A 373 -3.82 -6.48 51.32
C GLN A 373 -3.27 -7.77 50.69
N SER A 374 -2.32 -8.33 51.42
CA SER A 374 -1.69 -9.64 51.26
C SER A 374 -2.63 -10.78 51.68
N PHE A 375 -2.65 -11.89 50.95
CA PHE A 375 -3.04 -13.19 51.49
C PHE A 375 -2.12 -14.32 50.99
N THR A 376 -1.70 -15.15 51.93
CA THR A 376 -0.80 -16.30 51.83
C THR A 376 -1.49 -17.56 51.26
N PRO A 377 -0.72 -18.56 50.78
CA PRO A 377 -1.25 -19.72 50.08
C PRO A 377 -1.39 -20.94 51.01
N GLU A 378 -2.55 -21.61 51.04
CA GLU A 378 -2.59 -23.04 51.40
C GLU A 378 -3.88 -23.75 50.91
N LYS A 379 -3.65 -24.89 50.24
CA LYS A 379 -4.50 -26.09 50.09
C LYS A 379 -5.89 -25.97 49.44
N CYS A 380 -5.97 -26.41 48.18
CA CYS A 380 -7.00 -27.36 47.75
C CYS A 380 -6.47 -28.25 46.61
N LYS A 381 -6.32 -29.55 46.91
CA LYS A 381 -6.05 -30.60 45.92
C LYS A 381 -7.38 -31.11 45.35
N ASN A 382 -7.35 -31.39 44.05
CA ASN A 382 -8.22 -32.32 43.31
C ASN A 382 -9.74 -32.14 43.45
N GLN A 383 -10.32 -31.35 42.54
CA GLN A 383 -11.58 -31.74 41.93
C GLN A 383 -11.63 -31.25 40.49
N LEU A 384 -11.80 -32.20 39.57
CA LEU A 384 -12.23 -31.98 38.20
C LEU A 384 -13.41 -30.99 38.22
N CYS A 385 -13.25 -29.83 37.59
CA CYS A 385 -14.35 -28.93 37.30
C CYS A 385 -14.12 -28.35 35.92
N SER A 386 -14.84 -28.90 34.95
CA SER A 386 -15.33 -28.19 33.78
C SER A 386 -15.95 -26.87 34.24
N VAL A 387 -15.17 -25.79 34.20
CA VAL A 387 -15.72 -24.47 34.49
C VAL A 387 -16.38 -23.98 33.20
N ASN A 388 -17.67 -24.26 33.13
CA ASN A 388 -18.63 -23.54 32.33
C ASN A 388 -18.60 -22.07 32.80
N MET A 389 -17.74 -21.25 32.20
CA MET A 389 -17.70 -19.80 32.48
C MET A 389 -18.85 -19.15 31.73
N GLY A 390 -19.90 -18.83 32.46
CA GLY A 390 -21.09 -18.17 31.96
C GLY A 390 -20.78 -16.84 31.26
N PHE A 391 -20.92 -16.85 29.93
CA PHE A 391 -21.37 -15.71 29.14
C PHE A 391 -22.73 -16.10 28.56
N HIS A 392 -23.80 -15.92 29.34
CA HIS A 392 -25.14 -16.11 28.83
C HIS A 392 -25.47 -15.04 27.78
N ASN A 393 -25.70 -15.49 26.55
CA ASN A 393 -26.50 -14.86 25.48
C ASN A 393 -26.04 -13.47 24.99
N LYS A 394 -24.97 -13.41 24.20
CA LYS A 394 -24.85 -12.34 23.19
C LYS A 394 -25.52 -12.77 21.87
N PRO A 395 -26.23 -11.87 21.16
CA PRO A 395 -26.82 -12.17 19.85
C PRO A 395 -25.79 -12.68 18.82
N ALA A 396 -24.53 -12.21 18.91
CA ALA A 396 -23.42 -12.61 18.05
C ALA A 396 -23.09 -14.11 18.09
N GLN A 397 -23.10 -14.75 19.28
CA GLN A 397 -22.86 -16.20 19.42
C GLN A 397 -23.97 -17.04 18.78
N LYS A 398 -25.23 -16.61 18.89
CA LYS A 398 -26.36 -17.28 18.21
C LYS A 398 -26.34 -17.12 16.69
N THR A 399 -25.62 -16.12 16.17
CA THR A 399 -25.48 -15.91 14.71
C THR A 399 -24.25 -16.63 14.15
N ALA A 400 -23.17 -16.76 14.93
CA ALA A 400 -21.99 -17.55 14.58
C ALA A 400 -22.32 -19.02 14.27
N LEU A 401 -23.32 -19.59 14.95
CA LEU A 401 -23.84 -20.94 14.71
C LEU A 401 -24.71 -21.08 13.45
N LYS A 402 -25.07 -19.98 12.78
CA LYS A 402 -25.96 -19.99 11.59
C LYS A 402 -25.20 -19.95 10.25
N GLN A 403 -23.89 -19.81 10.29
CA GLN A 403 -23.05 -19.82 9.09
C GLN A 403 -22.35 -21.17 8.94
N ASN A 404 -22.25 -21.66 7.70
CA ASN A 404 -21.56 -22.91 7.36
C ASN A 404 -20.29 -22.65 6.53
N ILE A 405 -19.79 -21.42 6.52
CA ILE A 405 -18.59 -21.02 5.77
C ILE A 405 -17.34 -21.46 6.53
N ILE A 406 -17.24 -21.10 7.80
CA ILE A 406 -16.14 -21.46 8.70
C ILE A 406 -16.64 -22.29 9.89
N PRO A 407 -15.81 -23.16 10.48
CA PRO A 407 -16.14 -23.81 11.76
C PRO A 407 -16.50 -22.79 12.85
N ALA A 408 -17.61 -23.03 13.57
CA ALA A 408 -18.13 -22.07 14.55
C ALA A 408 -17.14 -21.79 15.69
N GLU A 409 -16.44 -22.82 16.18
CA GLU A 409 -15.44 -22.69 17.25
C GLU A 409 -14.29 -21.75 16.88
N LEU A 410 -13.83 -21.76 15.61
CA LEU A 410 -12.79 -20.84 15.14
C LEU A 410 -13.28 -19.38 15.20
N LEU A 411 -14.53 -19.14 14.80
CA LEU A 411 -15.14 -17.82 14.89
C LEU A 411 -15.32 -17.39 16.34
N GLU A 412 -15.76 -18.28 17.23
CA GLU A 412 -15.89 -17.97 18.66
C GLU A 412 -14.54 -17.60 19.29
N HIS A 413 -13.47 -18.33 18.99
CA HIS A 413 -12.13 -17.96 19.42
C HIS A 413 -11.70 -16.61 18.86
N TYR A 414 -12.02 -16.31 17.59
CA TYR A 414 -11.70 -15.02 16.98
C TYR A 414 -12.42 -13.86 17.66
N LEU A 415 -13.73 -14.01 17.91
CA LEU A 415 -14.53 -13.03 18.64
C LEU A 415 -14.05 -12.87 20.09
N SER A 416 -13.44 -13.89 20.69
CA SER A 416 -12.87 -13.81 22.03
C SER A 416 -11.57 -12.99 22.12
N MET A 417 -10.92 -12.68 20.99
CA MET A 417 -9.67 -11.92 20.97
C MET A 417 -9.80 -10.50 21.54
N ILE A 418 -11.01 -9.94 21.58
CA ILE A 418 -11.29 -8.61 22.17
C ILE A 418 -11.60 -8.67 23.67
N ASN A 419 -11.61 -9.87 24.28
CA ASN A 419 -11.90 -10.02 25.70
C ASN A 419 -10.70 -9.56 26.54
N PRO A 420 -10.85 -8.56 27.42
CA PRO A 420 -9.74 -8.04 28.23
C PRO A 420 -9.02 -9.09 29.11
N VAL A 421 -9.71 -10.17 29.48
CA VAL A 421 -9.11 -11.28 30.26
C VAL A 421 -8.00 -11.98 29.45
N ASN A 422 -8.14 -12.04 28.12
CA ASN A 422 -7.17 -12.67 27.25
C ASN A 422 -5.88 -11.85 27.10
N TYR A 423 -5.92 -10.53 27.30
CA TYR A 423 -4.74 -9.66 27.21
C TYR A 423 -3.67 -10.00 28.27
N GLN A 424 -4.12 -10.34 29.48
CA GLN A 424 -3.22 -10.68 30.57
C GLN A 424 -2.73 -12.13 30.47
N THR A 425 -3.61 -13.03 30.05
CA THR A 425 -3.39 -14.48 30.11
C THR A 425 -2.71 -15.05 28.86
N ILE A 426 -2.87 -14.41 27.70
CA ILE A 426 -2.38 -14.90 26.41
C ILE A 426 -1.39 -13.89 25.80
N ASP A 427 -1.88 -12.76 25.31
CA ASP A 427 -1.05 -11.77 24.60
C ASP A 427 -1.69 -10.36 24.73
N PRO A 428 -0.94 -9.35 25.22
CA PRO A 428 -1.46 -7.98 25.34
C PRO A 428 -1.88 -7.34 24.00
N ASP A 429 -1.37 -7.84 22.86
CA ASP A 429 -1.61 -7.27 21.54
C ASP A 429 -2.72 -8.00 20.75
N LEU A 430 -3.51 -8.87 21.39
CA LEU A 430 -4.59 -9.62 20.72
C LEU A 430 -5.61 -8.74 19.99
N SER A 431 -5.98 -7.59 20.57
CA SER A 431 -6.92 -6.68 19.90
C SER A 431 -6.33 -6.09 18.62
N HIS A 432 -5.01 -5.88 18.57
CA HIS A 432 -4.33 -5.45 17.35
C HIS A 432 -4.33 -6.54 16.29
N HIS A 433 -4.01 -7.79 16.65
CA HIS A 433 -4.10 -8.92 15.71
C HIS A 433 -5.52 -9.13 15.17
N CYS A 434 -6.53 -9.03 16.06
CA CYS A 434 -7.93 -9.11 15.67
C CYS A 434 -8.34 -7.97 14.72
N ALA A 435 -7.93 -6.74 15.02
CA ALA A 435 -8.19 -5.59 14.15
C ALA A 435 -7.56 -5.76 12.76
N TYR A 436 -6.30 -6.21 12.71
CA TYR A 436 -5.53 -6.35 11.49
C TYR A 436 -6.15 -7.36 10.51
N SER A 437 -6.61 -8.52 11.02
CA SER A 437 -7.22 -9.54 10.17
C SER A 437 -8.72 -9.35 9.91
N LEU A 438 -9.36 -8.37 10.54
CA LEU A 438 -10.83 -8.23 10.50
C LEU A 438 -11.39 -8.09 9.08
N PRO A 439 -10.81 -7.26 8.17
CA PRO A 439 -11.30 -7.19 6.80
C PRO A 439 -11.27 -8.54 6.07
N ALA A 440 -10.22 -9.33 6.25
CA ALA A 440 -10.11 -10.65 5.62
C ALA A 440 -11.15 -11.63 6.19
N VAL A 441 -11.40 -11.60 7.50
CA VAL A 441 -12.45 -12.41 8.15
C VAL A 441 -13.85 -11.95 7.71
N ALA A 442 -14.08 -10.65 7.57
CA ALA A 442 -15.34 -10.10 7.07
C ALA A 442 -15.58 -10.47 5.61
N LEU A 443 -14.55 -10.44 4.77
CA LEU A 443 -14.60 -10.89 3.39
C LEU A 443 -14.96 -12.38 3.31
N THR A 444 -14.29 -13.20 4.13
CA THR A 444 -14.51 -14.65 4.19
C THR A 444 -15.94 -15.00 4.57
N LEU A 445 -16.47 -14.36 5.61
CA LEU A 445 -17.85 -14.55 6.03
C LEU A 445 -18.85 -13.92 5.04
N GLY A 446 -18.45 -12.86 4.35
CA GLY A 446 -19.31 -12.09 3.46
C GLY A 446 -20.30 -11.20 4.22
N ARG A 447 -20.90 -10.28 3.47
CA ARG A 447 -21.82 -9.25 3.98
C ARG A 447 -22.97 -9.81 4.82
N LYS A 448 -23.57 -10.92 4.39
CA LYS A 448 -24.72 -11.58 5.03
C LYS A 448 -24.48 -11.85 6.53
N TYR A 449 -23.24 -12.12 6.92
CA TYR A 449 -22.88 -12.48 8.28
C TYR A 449 -22.16 -11.35 9.04
N TRP A 450 -22.16 -10.12 8.51
CA TRP A 450 -21.70 -8.92 9.22
C TRP A 450 -22.23 -8.77 10.66
N PRO A 451 -23.49 -9.10 10.99
CA PRO A 451 -23.97 -9.05 12.36
C PRO A 451 -23.13 -9.85 13.38
N CYS A 452 -22.40 -10.90 12.94
CA CYS A 452 -21.50 -11.65 13.81
C CYS A 452 -20.25 -10.84 14.22
N LEU A 453 -19.76 -9.96 13.35
CA LEU A 453 -18.54 -9.18 13.52
C LEU A 453 -18.80 -7.75 13.99
N LYS A 454 -20.02 -7.25 13.83
CA LYS A 454 -20.37 -5.85 14.12
C LYS A 454 -19.96 -5.40 15.53
N GLU A 455 -20.30 -6.18 16.56
CA GLU A 455 -19.97 -5.84 17.95
C GLU A 455 -18.45 -5.84 18.20
N THR A 456 -17.74 -6.80 17.60
CA THR A 456 -16.28 -6.87 17.63
C THR A 456 -15.65 -5.64 16.98
N TYR A 457 -16.14 -5.25 15.81
CA TYR A 457 -15.68 -4.07 15.10
C TYR A 457 -15.91 -2.78 15.91
N GLN A 458 -17.09 -2.62 16.50
CA GLN A 458 -17.44 -1.47 17.34
C GLN A 458 -16.57 -1.39 18.60
N THR A 459 -16.29 -2.53 19.21
CA THR A 459 -15.41 -2.62 20.39
C THR A 459 -13.99 -2.20 20.05
N LEU A 460 -13.43 -2.73 18.95
CA LEU A 460 -12.09 -2.38 18.46
C LEU A 460 -11.99 -0.91 18.03
N ALA A 461 -13.05 -0.34 17.44
CA ALA A 461 -13.10 1.07 17.06
C ALA A 461 -13.04 2.02 18.27
N SER A 462 -13.38 1.55 19.46
CA SER A 462 -13.29 2.30 20.72
C SER A 462 -12.19 1.77 21.65
N ASP A 463 -11.24 0.98 21.13
CA ASP A 463 -10.18 0.37 21.94
C ASP A 463 -9.29 1.45 22.58
N MET A 464 -8.77 1.19 23.77
CA MET A 464 -7.90 2.15 24.49
C MET A 464 -6.58 2.38 23.73
N GLN A 465 -6.08 1.39 23.01
CA GLN A 465 -4.86 1.46 22.22
C GLN A 465 -5.11 2.15 20.88
N TRP A 466 -4.49 3.31 20.68
CA TRP A 466 -4.65 4.06 19.43
C TRP A 466 -4.19 3.26 18.20
N LYS A 467 -3.20 2.36 18.34
CA LYS A 467 -2.72 1.50 17.25
C LYS A 467 -3.83 0.58 16.70
N VAL A 468 -4.72 0.09 17.58
CA VAL A 468 -5.87 -0.72 17.19
C VAL A 468 -6.86 0.13 16.40
N ARG A 469 -7.23 1.31 16.94
CA ARG A 469 -8.13 2.24 16.26
C ARG A 469 -7.58 2.72 14.91
N TRP A 470 -6.27 2.99 14.84
CA TRP A 470 -5.56 3.34 13.60
C TRP A 470 -5.61 2.22 12.57
N THR A 471 -5.47 0.96 13.01
CA THR A 471 -5.59 -0.21 12.13
C THR A 471 -6.97 -0.25 11.46
N LEU A 472 -8.05 -0.09 12.25
CA LEU A 472 -9.42 -0.03 11.72
C LEU A 472 -9.65 1.19 10.82
N ALA A 473 -9.15 2.36 11.21
CA ALA A 473 -9.27 3.58 10.43
C ALA A 473 -8.63 3.43 9.04
N SER A 474 -7.45 2.81 8.99
CA SER A 474 -6.70 2.59 7.75
C SER A 474 -7.38 1.58 6.83
N SER A 475 -8.04 0.56 7.38
CA SER A 475 -8.76 -0.47 6.61
C SER A 475 -10.25 -0.17 6.39
N LEU A 476 -10.75 1.00 6.82
CA LEU A 476 -12.19 1.29 6.82
C LEU A 476 -12.80 1.29 5.41
N HIS A 477 -12.06 1.81 4.42
CA HIS A 477 -12.48 1.81 3.01
C HIS A 477 -12.68 0.39 2.46
N GLN A 478 -11.81 -0.57 2.84
CA GLN A 478 -11.96 -1.99 2.47
C GLN A 478 -13.19 -2.60 3.13
N MET A 479 -13.42 -2.27 4.41
CA MET A 479 -14.65 -2.69 5.10
C MET A 479 -15.89 -2.14 4.41
N SER A 480 -15.86 -0.89 3.95
CA SER A 480 -16.97 -0.29 3.21
C SER A 480 -17.25 -1.01 1.88
N LEU A 481 -16.22 -1.45 1.16
CA LEU A 481 -16.37 -2.25 -0.05
C LEU A 481 -17.02 -3.61 0.24
N ILE A 482 -16.51 -4.34 1.23
CA ILE A 482 -17.01 -5.67 1.62
C ILE A 482 -18.49 -5.61 2.06
N LEU A 483 -18.82 -4.63 2.91
CA LEU A 483 -20.15 -4.48 3.50
C LEU A 483 -21.14 -3.71 2.62
N GLY A 484 -20.64 -2.98 1.62
CA GLY A 484 -21.39 -2.13 0.71
C GLY A 484 -22.22 -1.03 1.35
N PRO A 485 -23.06 -0.35 0.56
CA PRO A 485 -23.62 0.95 0.93
C PRO A 485 -24.52 0.88 2.16
N GLU A 486 -25.43 -0.10 2.25
CA GLU A 486 -26.40 -0.17 3.36
C GLU A 486 -25.73 -0.26 4.75
N TYR A 487 -24.82 -1.22 4.92
CA TYR A 487 -24.09 -1.38 6.19
C TYR A 487 -23.02 -0.31 6.36
N THR A 488 -22.43 0.20 5.29
CA THR A 488 -21.50 1.33 5.38
C THR A 488 -22.20 2.55 5.96
N SER A 489 -23.32 2.94 5.39
CA SER A 489 -24.16 4.04 5.85
C SER A 489 -24.60 3.86 7.30
N ARG A 490 -25.17 2.69 7.63
CA ARG A 490 -25.75 2.44 8.96
C ARG A 490 -24.70 2.27 10.06
N ASP A 491 -23.66 1.49 9.80
CA ASP A 491 -22.73 1.00 10.84
C ASP A 491 -21.33 1.61 10.76
N LEU A 492 -20.80 1.90 9.55
CA LEU A 492 -19.43 2.39 9.39
C LEU A 492 -19.30 3.91 9.37
N VAL A 493 -20.26 4.65 8.80
CA VAL A 493 -20.23 6.14 8.79
C VAL A 493 -20.18 6.73 10.20
N PRO A 494 -20.93 6.24 11.21
CA PRO A 494 -20.77 6.72 12.58
C PRO A 494 -19.34 6.52 13.14
N ILE A 495 -18.69 5.40 12.79
CA ILE A 495 -17.33 5.08 13.22
C ILE A 495 -16.31 5.97 12.49
N PHE A 496 -16.47 6.16 11.18
CA PHE A 496 -15.70 7.12 10.39
C PHE A 496 -15.70 8.51 11.04
N LEU A 497 -16.90 9.01 11.38
CA LEU A 497 -17.08 10.31 12.02
C LEU A 497 -16.47 10.37 13.43
N SER A 498 -16.39 9.24 14.15
CA SER A 498 -15.67 9.12 15.41
C SER A 498 -14.16 9.22 15.20
N PHE A 499 -13.61 8.49 14.22
CA PHE A 499 -12.18 8.55 13.89
C PHE A 499 -11.73 9.93 13.42
N MET A 500 -12.56 10.69 12.71
CA MET A 500 -12.26 12.09 12.34
C MET A 500 -11.98 13.00 13.55
N LYS A 501 -12.48 12.63 14.74
CA LYS A 501 -12.34 13.38 16.00
C LYS A 501 -11.32 12.76 16.96
N ASP A 502 -10.63 11.71 16.55
CA ASP A 502 -9.67 10.96 17.36
C ASP A 502 -8.29 11.65 17.37
N LEU A 503 -7.23 10.98 17.80
CA LEU A 503 -5.85 11.45 17.71
C LEU A 503 -5.43 11.62 16.24
N ASP A 504 -4.49 12.53 15.98
CA ASP A 504 -3.97 12.80 14.62
C ASP A 504 -3.47 11.52 13.91
N GLU A 505 -2.89 10.56 14.63
CA GLU A 505 -2.46 9.27 14.06
C GLU A 505 -3.65 8.45 13.53
N VAL A 506 -4.75 8.36 14.29
CA VAL A 506 -5.95 7.62 13.89
C VAL A 506 -6.69 8.36 12.76
N ARG A 507 -6.78 9.69 12.87
CA ARG A 507 -7.34 10.58 11.83
C ARG A 507 -6.60 10.43 10.51
N PHE A 508 -5.29 10.22 10.55
CA PHE A 508 -4.49 9.99 9.35
C PHE A 508 -4.92 8.72 8.62
N GLY A 509 -5.26 7.65 9.34
CA GLY A 509 -5.74 6.39 8.76
C GLY A 509 -7.00 6.57 7.90
N VAL A 510 -8.00 7.33 8.38
CA VAL A 510 -9.18 7.66 7.56
C VAL A 510 -8.88 8.69 6.47
N LEU A 511 -7.96 9.63 6.72
CA LEU A 511 -7.59 10.65 5.75
C LEU A 511 -6.94 10.03 4.51
N GLN A 512 -6.04 9.06 4.66
CA GLN A 512 -5.34 8.42 3.55
C GLN A 512 -6.29 7.81 2.50
N ASN A 513 -7.51 7.42 2.91
CA ASN A 513 -8.50 6.78 2.05
C ASN A 513 -9.83 7.56 2.02
N LEU A 514 -9.79 8.86 2.28
CA LEU A 514 -10.99 9.70 2.35
C LEU A 514 -11.81 9.66 1.05
N ALA A 515 -11.15 9.77 -0.10
CA ALA A 515 -11.81 9.75 -1.40
C ALA A 515 -12.53 8.43 -1.66
N ALA A 516 -11.84 7.30 -1.44
CA ALA A 516 -12.40 5.97 -1.62
C ALA A 516 -13.63 5.71 -0.73
N ILE A 517 -13.63 6.23 0.51
CA ILE A 517 -14.81 6.12 1.38
C ILE A 517 -15.96 6.97 0.83
N LEU A 518 -15.71 8.24 0.49
CA LEU A 518 -16.75 9.16 0.04
C LEU A 518 -17.41 8.73 -1.28
N GLU A 519 -16.66 8.09 -2.17
CA GLU A 519 -17.17 7.51 -3.43
C GLU A 519 -18.22 6.41 -3.20
N LEU A 520 -18.16 5.70 -2.05
CA LEU A 520 -19.11 4.64 -1.69
C LEU A 520 -20.37 5.15 -0.98
N LEU A 521 -20.39 6.42 -0.57
CA LEU A 521 -21.49 7.00 0.19
C LEU A 521 -22.55 7.61 -0.71
N ASN A 522 -23.78 7.64 -0.22
CA ASN A 522 -24.85 8.35 -0.91
C ASN A 522 -24.68 9.87 -0.79
N ARG A 523 -25.43 10.61 -1.62
CA ARG A 523 -25.31 12.07 -1.69
C ARG A 523 -25.55 12.78 -0.36
N THR A 524 -26.53 12.34 0.41
CA THR A 524 -26.89 12.94 1.71
C THR A 524 -25.72 12.83 2.70
N GLU A 525 -25.06 11.68 2.73
CA GLU A 525 -23.93 11.43 3.61
C GLU A 525 -22.67 12.20 3.19
N GLN A 526 -22.38 12.22 1.89
CA GLN A 526 -21.29 13.02 1.33
C GLN A 526 -21.42 14.49 1.74
N LEU A 527 -22.63 15.07 1.64
CA LEU A 527 -22.91 16.45 2.04
C LEU A 527 -22.86 16.65 3.56
N GLY A 528 -23.26 15.66 4.35
CA GLY A 528 -23.14 15.71 5.81
C GLY A 528 -21.68 15.64 6.32
N ILE A 529 -20.77 15.07 5.53
CA ILE A 529 -19.33 14.97 5.84
C ILE A 529 -18.56 16.17 5.30
N LEU A 530 -18.92 16.70 4.13
CA LEU A 530 -18.17 17.75 3.43
C LEU A 530 -17.76 18.94 4.32
N PRO A 531 -18.63 19.56 5.15
CA PRO A 531 -18.23 20.65 6.03
C PRO A 531 -17.14 20.26 7.05
N LYS A 532 -17.13 18.99 7.46
CA LYS A 532 -16.21 18.44 8.46
C LYS A 532 -14.83 18.14 7.89
N ILE A 533 -14.65 18.12 6.56
CA ILE A 533 -13.33 17.90 5.94
C ILE A 533 -12.34 19.00 6.38
N SER A 534 -12.82 20.21 6.60
CA SER A 534 -12.01 21.32 7.13
C SER A 534 -11.44 21.05 8.53
N ASP A 535 -12.05 20.13 9.31
CA ASP A 535 -11.53 19.78 10.64
C ASP A 535 -10.17 19.09 10.56
N PHE A 536 -9.81 18.43 9.45
CA PHE A 536 -8.47 17.88 9.25
C PHE A 536 -7.35 18.92 9.27
N LEU A 537 -7.66 20.21 9.12
CA LEU A 537 -6.69 21.30 9.30
C LEU A 537 -6.41 21.59 10.79
N LYS A 538 -7.32 21.22 11.69
CA LYS A 538 -7.17 21.36 13.14
C LYS A 538 -6.40 20.16 13.65
N MET A 539 -5.10 20.31 13.81
CA MET A 539 -4.19 19.23 14.25
C MET A 539 -3.59 19.54 15.61
N ASP A 540 -3.38 18.50 16.41
CA ASP A 540 -2.64 18.61 17.68
C ASP A 540 -1.16 18.89 17.38
N ASN A 541 -0.60 18.16 16.41
CA ASN A 541 0.78 18.33 15.97
C ASN A 541 0.88 19.13 14.67
N TYR A 542 0.91 20.46 14.79
CA TYR A 542 1.06 21.38 13.64
C TYR A 542 2.35 21.18 12.82
N ARG A 543 3.35 20.42 13.32
CA ARG A 543 4.58 20.14 12.58
C ARG A 543 4.43 18.98 11.59
N ASN A 544 3.38 18.18 11.70
CA ASN A 544 3.13 17.07 10.79
C ASN A 544 2.61 17.58 9.44
N TRP A 545 3.54 18.04 8.60
CA TRP A 545 3.24 18.54 7.27
C TRP A 545 2.82 17.43 6.30
N ARG A 546 3.20 16.16 6.56
CA ARG A 546 2.79 15.00 5.76
C ARG A 546 1.29 14.80 5.82
N PHE A 547 0.69 14.95 6.99
CA PHE A 547 -0.76 14.92 7.15
C PHE A 547 -1.46 15.95 6.25
N ARG A 548 -0.96 17.20 6.24
CA ARG A 548 -1.51 18.28 5.42
C ARG A 548 -1.26 18.08 3.93
N LEU A 549 -0.13 17.48 3.57
CA LEU A 549 0.13 17.04 2.19
C LEU A 549 -0.89 15.98 1.75
N THR A 550 -1.17 14.98 2.60
CA THR A 550 -2.19 13.96 2.33
C THR A 550 -3.58 14.58 2.22
N LEU A 551 -3.92 15.55 3.08
CA LEU A 551 -5.17 16.30 2.94
C LEU A 551 -5.28 17.01 1.59
N ALA A 552 -4.20 17.63 1.12
CA ALA A 552 -4.18 18.27 -0.20
C ALA A 552 -4.49 17.25 -1.32
N GLN A 553 -3.83 16.09 -1.29
CA GLN A 553 -4.04 15.02 -2.28
C GLN A 553 -5.50 14.53 -2.28
N GLN A 554 -6.08 14.33 -1.10
CA GLN A 554 -7.44 13.80 -0.95
C GLN A 554 -8.49 14.83 -1.34
N VAL A 555 -8.31 16.12 -1.01
CA VAL A 555 -9.20 17.20 -1.47
C VAL A 555 -9.22 17.29 -2.99
N MET A 556 -8.07 17.04 -3.64
CA MET A 556 -8.01 17.00 -5.10
C MET A 556 -8.81 15.82 -5.69
N ALA A 557 -8.66 14.63 -5.09
CA ALA A 557 -9.34 13.41 -5.54
C ALA A 557 -10.87 13.52 -5.44
N ILE A 558 -11.39 14.14 -4.37
CA ILE A 558 -12.85 14.26 -4.14
C ILE A 558 -13.50 15.42 -4.90
N ALA A 559 -12.72 16.24 -5.61
CA ALA A 559 -13.24 17.43 -6.29
C ALA A 559 -14.30 17.10 -7.37
N SER A 560 -14.23 15.91 -7.96
CA SER A 560 -15.21 15.43 -8.94
C SER A 560 -16.58 15.11 -8.33
N LEU A 561 -16.64 14.80 -7.02
CA LEU A 561 -17.86 14.37 -6.33
C LEU A 561 -18.83 15.52 -6.01
N TYR A 562 -18.37 16.76 -6.10
CA TYR A 562 -19.11 17.93 -5.62
C TYR A 562 -19.43 18.94 -6.73
N THR A 563 -20.48 19.71 -6.50
CA THR A 563 -20.90 20.79 -7.39
C THR A 563 -20.00 22.02 -7.20
N PRO A 564 -19.94 22.96 -8.17
CA PRO A 564 -19.16 24.18 -8.02
C PRO A 564 -19.49 25.00 -6.75
N TYR A 565 -20.75 25.04 -6.34
CA TYR A 565 -21.19 25.73 -5.12
C TYR A 565 -20.60 25.12 -3.85
N GLU A 566 -20.67 23.79 -3.74
CA GLU A 566 -20.11 23.03 -2.62
C GLU A 566 -18.58 23.12 -2.56
N ILE A 567 -17.93 23.05 -3.73
CA ILE A 567 -16.48 23.22 -3.85
C ILE A 567 -16.09 24.62 -3.36
N PHE A 568 -16.80 25.65 -3.81
CA PHE A 568 -16.56 27.03 -3.42
C PHE A 568 -16.72 27.26 -1.92
N GLU A 569 -17.81 26.73 -1.34
CA GLU A 569 -18.12 26.93 0.08
C GLU A 569 -17.18 26.16 1.02
N TYR A 570 -16.83 24.91 0.68
CA TYR A 570 -16.17 24.00 1.63
C TYR A 570 -14.72 23.63 1.26
N LEU A 571 -14.38 23.46 -0.03
CA LEU A 571 -13.05 22.97 -0.43
C LEU A 571 -12.07 24.09 -0.79
N ILE A 572 -12.52 25.17 -1.41
CA ILE A 572 -11.68 26.34 -1.73
C ILE A 572 -11.01 26.94 -0.47
N PRO A 573 -11.71 27.12 0.67
CA PRO A 573 -11.07 27.61 1.90
C PRO A 573 -9.91 26.72 2.39
N ILE A 574 -10.01 25.40 2.17
CA ILE A 574 -8.94 24.45 2.49
C ILE A 574 -7.73 24.71 1.58
N GLY A 575 -7.95 24.84 0.26
CA GLY A 575 -6.90 25.18 -0.70
C GLY A 575 -6.16 26.48 -0.36
N PHE A 576 -6.89 27.54 0.01
CA PHE A 576 -6.29 28.81 0.44
C PHE A 576 -5.52 28.71 1.77
N THR A 577 -5.91 27.79 2.65
CA THR A 577 -5.15 27.53 3.88
C THR A 577 -3.84 26.82 3.57
N LEU A 578 -3.89 25.78 2.71
CA LEU A 578 -2.73 24.96 2.35
C LEU A 578 -1.70 25.71 1.49
N ILE A 579 -2.11 26.61 0.59
CA ILE A 579 -1.16 27.43 -0.19
C ILE A 579 -0.38 28.42 0.68
N ARG A 580 -0.87 28.69 1.89
CA ARG A 580 -0.20 29.54 2.90
C ARG A 580 0.69 28.74 3.86
N ASP A 581 0.90 27.44 3.62
CA ASP A 581 1.69 26.58 4.49
C ASP A 581 3.16 27.04 4.58
N LYS A 582 3.80 26.70 5.70
CA LYS A 582 5.22 26.98 5.94
C LYS A 582 6.12 26.09 5.07
N VAL A 583 5.70 24.85 4.79
CA VAL A 583 6.46 23.85 4.03
C VAL A 583 6.18 24.00 2.53
N SER A 584 7.25 24.01 1.72
CA SER A 584 7.15 24.24 0.27
C SER A 584 6.34 23.16 -0.45
N GLU A 585 6.59 21.88 -0.13
CA GLU A 585 5.87 20.75 -0.75
C GLU A 585 4.35 20.82 -0.54
N VAL A 586 3.91 21.25 0.64
CA VAL A 586 2.47 21.45 0.91
C VAL A 586 1.91 22.57 0.05
N ARG A 587 2.64 23.69 -0.11
CA ARG A 587 2.21 24.80 -0.97
C ARG A 587 2.15 24.40 -2.44
N LEU A 588 3.12 23.63 -2.93
CA LEU A 588 3.14 23.12 -4.30
C LEU A 588 1.96 22.18 -4.57
N SER A 589 1.66 21.27 -3.63
CA SER A 589 0.46 20.44 -3.71
C SER A 589 -0.82 21.27 -3.67
N ALA A 590 -0.88 22.32 -2.83
CA ALA A 590 -2.02 23.22 -2.75
C ALA A 590 -2.27 24.02 -4.05
N ILE A 591 -1.23 24.33 -4.82
CA ILE A 591 -1.37 24.94 -6.15
C ILE A 591 -2.13 23.98 -7.08
N ASN A 592 -1.77 22.70 -7.07
CA ASN A 592 -2.47 21.69 -7.86
C ASN A 592 -3.93 21.54 -7.39
N VAL A 593 -4.17 21.55 -6.08
CA VAL A 593 -5.53 21.54 -5.52
C VAL A 593 -6.35 22.70 -6.05
N LEU A 594 -5.86 23.94 -5.87
CA LEU A 594 -6.58 25.13 -6.32
C LEU A 594 -6.81 25.10 -7.84
N SER A 595 -5.85 24.63 -8.63
CA SER A 595 -6.04 24.47 -10.07
C SER A 595 -7.19 23.52 -10.40
N THR A 596 -7.21 22.33 -9.78
CA THR A 596 -8.28 21.34 -9.98
C THR A 596 -9.64 21.87 -9.53
N LEU A 597 -9.73 22.52 -8.36
CA LEU A 597 -10.98 23.08 -7.85
C LEU A 597 -11.49 24.23 -8.74
N LEU A 598 -10.59 25.12 -9.20
CA LEU A 598 -10.94 26.21 -10.10
C LEU A 598 -11.41 25.69 -11.45
N LYS A 599 -10.77 24.63 -11.99
CA LYS A 599 -11.23 23.96 -13.21
C LYS A 599 -12.66 23.46 -13.09
N ARG A 600 -13.03 22.86 -11.96
CA ARG A 600 -14.41 22.40 -11.71
C ARG A 600 -15.42 23.54 -11.66
N ILE A 601 -15.01 24.74 -11.25
CA ILE A 601 -15.88 25.92 -11.15
C ILE A 601 -15.97 26.66 -12.50
N PHE A 602 -14.85 27.05 -13.08
CA PHE A 602 -14.78 27.91 -14.27
C PHE A 602 -15.06 27.19 -15.59
N CYS A 603 -14.95 25.85 -15.61
CA CYS A 603 -15.23 25.05 -16.80
C CYS A 603 -16.58 24.32 -16.73
N ASP A 604 -17.42 24.60 -15.73
CA ASP A 604 -18.79 24.07 -15.69
C ASP A 604 -19.68 24.78 -16.71
N THR A 605 -20.05 24.06 -17.78
CA THR A 605 -20.85 24.58 -18.87
C THR A 605 -22.34 24.66 -18.55
N GLN A 606 -22.83 23.92 -17.54
CA GLN A 606 -24.26 23.78 -17.26
C GLN A 606 -24.84 25.02 -16.56
N ASN A 607 -24.05 25.76 -15.76
CA ASN A 607 -24.55 26.80 -14.86
C ASN A 607 -23.83 28.16 -14.98
N ARG A 608 -23.15 28.44 -16.09
CA ARG A 608 -22.26 29.60 -16.27
C ARG A 608 -22.85 30.94 -15.80
N ASN A 609 -24.10 31.26 -16.17
CA ASN A 609 -24.72 32.54 -15.80
C ASN A 609 -24.93 32.72 -14.29
N LYS A 610 -25.07 31.62 -13.54
CA LYS A 610 -25.25 31.64 -12.08
C LYS A 610 -23.93 31.58 -11.31
N LEU A 611 -22.82 31.29 -11.98
CA LEU A 611 -21.48 31.17 -11.38
C LEU A 611 -20.65 32.45 -11.47
N ASN A 612 -21.02 33.42 -12.32
CA ASN A 612 -20.29 34.67 -12.53
C ASN A 612 -19.93 35.42 -11.23
N GLU A 613 -20.83 35.47 -10.25
CA GLU A 613 -20.55 36.11 -8.95
C GLU A 613 -19.47 35.37 -8.15
N ILE A 614 -19.55 34.03 -8.13
CA ILE A 614 -18.57 33.16 -7.49
C ILE A 614 -17.22 33.26 -8.18
N GLU A 615 -17.20 33.22 -9.52
CA GLU A 615 -16.00 33.39 -10.34
C GLU A 615 -15.32 34.75 -10.05
N THR A 616 -16.09 35.83 -10.07
CA THR A 616 -15.59 37.19 -9.80
C THR A 616 -15.00 37.28 -8.39
N ARG A 617 -15.70 36.72 -7.40
CA ARG A 617 -15.23 36.68 -6.01
C ARG A 617 -13.94 35.86 -5.87
N LEU A 618 -13.86 34.69 -6.50
CA LEU A 618 -12.65 33.85 -6.50
C LEU A 618 -11.44 34.55 -7.10
N ILE A 619 -11.62 35.24 -8.24
CA ILE A 619 -10.55 36.03 -8.85
C ILE A 619 -10.09 37.15 -7.90
N SER A 620 -11.02 37.85 -7.25
CA SER A 620 -10.71 38.86 -6.24
C SER A 620 -9.95 38.26 -5.04
N ASP A 621 -10.38 37.10 -4.56
CA ASP A 621 -9.76 36.39 -3.43
C ASP A 621 -8.35 35.89 -3.78
N LEU A 622 -8.13 35.39 -4.99
CA LEU A 622 -6.81 35.01 -5.51
C LEU A 622 -5.86 36.22 -5.56
N LYS A 623 -6.34 37.33 -6.13
CA LYS A 623 -5.56 38.57 -6.24
C LYS A 623 -5.19 39.11 -4.86
N SER A 624 -6.17 39.26 -3.96
CA SER A 624 -5.96 39.82 -2.61
C SER A 624 -5.12 38.91 -1.71
N SER A 625 -5.32 37.59 -1.77
CA SER A 625 -4.63 36.62 -0.91
C SER A 625 -3.20 36.32 -1.33
N LEU A 626 -2.93 36.32 -2.64
CA LEU A 626 -1.65 35.86 -3.18
C LEU A 626 -0.92 36.98 -3.91
N ALA A 627 -1.52 37.57 -4.95
CA ALA A 627 -0.83 38.53 -5.81
C ALA A 627 -0.47 39.84 -5.11
N TYR A 628 -1.37 40.36 -4.27
CA TYR A 628 -1.17 41.57 -3.47
C TYR A 628 -0.62 41.28 -2.06
N SER A 629 -0.19 40.04 -1.80
CA SER A 629 0.29 39.65 -0.47
C SER A 629 1.60 40.36 -0.11
N PRO A 630 1.77 40.84 1.14
CA PRO A 630 3.05 41.37 1.58
C PRO A 630 4.14 40.29 1.66
N LYS A 631 3.74 39.00 1.74
CA LYS A 631 4.68 37.87 1.81
C LYS A 631 5.14 37.46 0.41
N TRP A 632 6.44 37.57 0.15
CA TRP A 632 7.03 37.22 -1.15
C TRP A 632 6.77 35.75 -1.55
N VAL A 633 6.73 34.83 -0.58
CA VAL A 633 6.43 33.41 -0.82
C VAL A 633 5.03 33.21 -1.41
N LEU A 634 4.04 34.03 -1.00
CA LEU A 634 2.68 33.95 -1.54
C LEU A 634 2.56 34.59 -2.91
N ARG A 635 3.33 35.66 -3.17
CA ARG A 635 3.46 36.24 -4.51
C ARG A 635 4.11 35.26 -5.49
N GLN A 636 5.14 34.52 -5.06
CA GLN A 636 5.67 33.39 -5.84
C GLN A 636 4.64 32.29 -6.05
N ALA A 637 3.89 31.91 -5.02
CA ALA A 637 2.84 30.90 -5.16
C ALA A 637 1.76 31.33 -6.17
N PHE A 638 1.43 32.62 -6.26
CA PHE A 638 0.55 33.15 -7.31
C PHE A 638 1.12 32.94 -8.70
N ILE A 639 2.41 33.23 -8.91
CA ILE A 639 3.10 33.05 -10.20
C ILE A 639 3.04 31.57 -10.63
N LEU A 640 3.35 30.66 -9.71
CA LEU A 640 3.28 29.21 -9.96
C LEU A 640 1.84 28.71 -10.18
N LEU A 641 0.87 29.28 -9.47
CA LEU A 641 -0.54 29.00 -9.71
C LEU A 641 -0.97 29.45 -11.11
N CYS A 642 -0.60 30.66 -11.54
CA CYS A 642 -0.87 31.13 -12.90
C CYS A 642 -0.30 30.20 -13.98
N GLU A 643 0.94 29.74 -13.80
CA GLU A 643 1.54 28.73 -14.68
C GLU A 643 0.67 27.46 -14.74
N ARG A 644 0.30 26.91 -13.56
CA ARG A 644 -0.51 25.69 -13.49
C ARG A 644 -1.90 25.86 -14.12
N LEU A 645 -2.56 26.99 -13.85
CA LEU A 645 -3.89 27.29 -14.39
C LEU A 645 -3.92 27.28 -15.91
N ILE A 646 -2.84 27.75 -16.54
CA ILE A 646 -2.69 27.74 -18.00
C ILE A 646 -2.40 26.33 -18.51
N ILE A 647 -1.41 25.64 -17.93
CA ILE A 647 -1.03 24.28 -18.35
C ILE A 647 -2.23 23.33 -18.31
N GLU A 648 -3.01 23.39 -17.22
CA GLU A 648 -4.14 22.49 -17.00
C GLU A 648 -5.45 22.98 -17.64
N ASN A 649 -5.43 24.14 -18.32
CA ASN A 649 -6.62 24.84 -18.83
C ASN A 649 -7.72 24.95 -17.76
N SER A 650 -7.35 25.39 -16.56
CA SER A 650 -8.26 25.42 -15.40
C SER A 650 -9.15 26.66 -15.36
N ILE A 651 -8.83 27.70 -16.13
CA ILE A 651 -9.64 28.90 -16.28
C ILE A 651 -9.70 29.23 -17.78
N PRO A 652 -10.85 29.67 -18.32
CA PRO A 652 -10.95 30.14 -19.70
C PRO A 652 -9.88 31.19 -20.01
N PHE A 653 -9.17 31.02 -21.13
CA PHE A 653 -8.06 31.86 -21.54
C PHE A 653 -8.41 33.36 -21.52
N LYS A 654 -9.62 33.71 -21.96
CA LYS A 654 -10.12 35.09 -21.94
C LYS A 654 -10.15 35.68 -20.53
N ILE A 655 -10.70 34.95 -19.55
CA ILE A 655 -10.75 35.41 -18.15
C ILE A 655 -9.33 35.53 -17.60
N PHE A 656 -8.45 34.57 -17.89
CA PHE A 656 -7.06 34.66 -17.47
C PHE A 656 -6.37 35.90 -18.03
N ASN A 657 -6.51 36.15 -19.34
CA ASN A 657 -5.91 37.28 -20.03
C ASN A 657 -6.41 38.62 -19.48
N ASP A 658 -7.73 38.74 -19.28
CA ASP A 658 -8.36 40.00 -18.90
C ASP A 658 -8.16 40.29 -17.40
N GLU A 659 -8.16 39.25 -16.54
CA GLU A 659 -8.15 39.44 -15.09
C GLU A 659 -6.82 39.16 -14.40
N LEU A 660 -6.03 38.16 -14.84
CA LEU A 660 -4.87 37.66 -14.10
C LEU A 660 -3.52 38.02 -14.74
N LEU A 661 -3.47 38.13 -16.08
CA LEU A 661 -2.22 38.39 -16.80
C LEU A 661 -1.55 39.69 -16.36
N GLY A 662 -2.32 40.78 -16.25
CA GLY A 662 -1.77 42.06 -15.77
C GLY A 662 -1.18 41.97 -14.36
N CYS A 663 -1.80 41.20 -13.46
CA CYS A 663 -1.27 40.96 -12.12
C CYS A 663 0.05 40.17 -12.16
N LEU A 664 0.14 39.17 -13.05
CA LEU A 664 1.32 38.32 -13.23
C LEU A 664 2.51 39.13 -13.75
N LEU A 665 2.29 39.96 -14.79
CA LEU A 665 3.34 40.74 -15.45
C LEU A 665 3.96 41.81 -14.54
N ARG A 666 3.19 42.32 -13.56
CA ARG A 666 3.68 43.29 -12.58
C ARG A 666 4.82 42.73 -11.71
N PHE A 667 4.93 41.41 -11.53
CA PHE A 667 6.04 40.82 -10.74
C PHE A 667 7.41 41.01 -11.39
N SER A 668 7.48 41.46 -12.64
CA SER A 668 8.73 41.89 -13.28
C SER A 668 9.44 43.02 -12.52
N SER A 669 8.68 43.81 -11.76
CA SER A 669 9.20 44.90 -10.92
C SER A 669 9.15 44.59 -9.42
N ASP A 670 8.96 43.32 -9.01
CA ASP A 670 8.92 42.96 -7.59
C ASP A 670 10.25 43.28 -6.91
N ALA A 671 10.22 43.78 -5.67
CA ALA A 671 11.44 44.09 -4.93
C ALA A 671 12.31 42.84 -4.66
N VAL A 672 11.70 41.66 -4.55
CA VAL A 672 12.39 40.42 -4.18
C VAL A 672 12.86 39.67 -5.43
N PRO A 673 14.18 39.45 -5.63
CA PRO A 673 14.72 38.78 -6.81
C PRO A 673 14.14 37.38 -7.04
N ASN A 674 13.93 36.60 -5.96
CA ASN A 674 13.33 35.27 -6.06
C ASN A 674 11.93 35.30 -6.70
N VAL A 675 11.13 36.35 -6.49
CA VAL A 675 9.81 36.49 -7.13
C VAL A 675 10.00 36.73 -8.63
N ARG A 676 10.91 37.65 -9.00
CA ARG A 676 11.24 37.94 -10.40
C ARG A 676 11.84 36.74 -11.13
N LEU A 677 12.65 35.95 -10.44
CA LEU A 677 13.29 34.74 -10.96
C LEU A 677 12.24 33.68 -11.34
N VAL A 678 11.23 33.46 -10.49
CA VAL A 678 10.15 32.52 -10.80
C VAL A 678 9.35 33.01 -12.00
N LEU A 679 9.05 34.32 -12.10
CA LEU A 679 8.40 34.89 -13.28
C LEU A 679 9.24 34.69 -14.55
N ALA A 680 10.53 34.99 -14.50
CA ALA A 680 11.46 34.81 -15.62
C ALA A 680 11.49 33.35 -16.10
N ARG A 681 11.54 32.40 -15.16
CA ARG A 681 11.49 30.97 -15.46
C ARG A 681 10.21 30.60 -16.22
N ILE A 682 9.04 30.92 -15.68
CA ILE A 682 7.77 30.51 -16.31
C ILE A 682 7.51 31.23 -17.63
N LEU A 683 8.00 32.47 -17.79
CA LEU A 683 7.98 33.15 -19.08
C LEU A 683 8.84 32.40 -20.08
N SER A 684 10.04 31.96 -19.70
CA SER A 684 10.94 31.23 -20.59
C SER A 684 10.44 29.84 -21.02
N THR A 685 9.77 29.12 -20.12
CA THR A 685 9.39 27.73 -20.37
C THR A 685 7.97 27.60 -20.92
N THR A 686 7.02 28.32 -20.33
CA THR A 686 5.60 27.96 -20.44
C THR A 686 4.82 29.05 -21.19
N LEU A 687 5.04 30.32 -20.83
CA LEU A 687 4.20 31.41 -21.30
C LEU A 687 4.68 32.07 -22.59
N HIS A 688 5.97 31.96 -22.92
CA HIS A 688 6.53 32.56 -24.13
C HIS A 688 5.81 32.11 -25.40
N ASN A 689 5.55 30.80 -25.55
CA ASN A 689 4.90 30.26 -26.76
C ASN A 689 3.41 30.63 -26.82
N ILE A 690 2.75 30.69 -25.66
CA ILE A 690 1.31 30.96 -25.56
C ILE A 690 1.01 32.44 -25.81
N PHE A 691 1.87 33.34 -25.29
CA PHE A 691 1.68 34.79 -25.36
C PHE A 691 2.71 35.49 -26.24
N TRP A 692 3.37 34.79 -27.17
CA TRP A 692 4.41 35.37 -28.03
C TRP A 692 3.96 36.65 -28.74
N SER A 693 2.72 36.66 -29.22
CA SER A 693 2.13 37.80 -29.91
C SER A 693 1.77 38.98 -28.98
N ASN A 694 1.71 38.76 -27.66
CA ASN A 694 1.34 39.79 -26.70
C ASN A 694 2.50 40.77 -26.46
N SER A 695 2.28 42.04 -26.79
CA SER A 695 3.30 43.10 -26.67
C SER A 695 3.74 43.36 -25.22
N GLU A 696 2.84 43.23 -24.25
CA GLU A 696 3.15 43.46 -22.83
C GLU A 696 4.07 42.37 -22.29
N VAL A 697 3.81 41.11 -22.66
CA VAL A 697 4.65 39.97 -22.27
C VAL A 697 6.07 40.13 -22.84
N ARG A 698 6.19 40.51 -24.11
CA ARG A 698 7.51 40.78 -24.74
C ARG A 698 8.25 41.93 -24.05
N ALA A 699 7.56 43.01 -23.70
CA ALA A 699 8.16 44.13 -22.98
C ALA A 699 8.68 43.72 -21.59
N VAL A 700 7.93 42.87 -20.88
CA VAL A 700 8.36 42.31 -19.59
C VAL A 700 9.57 41.38 -19.74
N ILE A 701 9.61 40.53 -20.77
CA ILE A 701 10.79 39.68 -21.04
C ILE A 701 12.03 40.56 -21.28
N LYS A 702 11.95 41.60 -22.11
CA LYS A 702 13.07 42.55 -22.30
C LYS A 702 13.52 43.19 -20.99
N THR A 703 12.55 43.56 -20.13
CA THR A 703 12.83 44.16 -18.81
C THR A 703 13.62 43.20 -17.93
N LEU A 704 13.23 41.93 -17.86
CA LEU A 704 13.87 40.90 -17.05
C LEU A 704 15.21 40.41 -17.63
N GLN A 705 15.41 40.48 -18.94
CA GLN A 705 16.73 40.27 -19.57
C GLN A 705 17.74 41.32 -19.11
N GLY A 706 17.28 42.54 -18.81
CA GLY A 706 18.06 43.61 -18.21
C GLY A 706 18.01 43.68 -16.68
N ASP A 707 17.52 42.64 -15.98
CA ASP A 707 17.38 42.67 -14.51
C ASP A 707 18.72 42.91 -13.81
N LYS A 708 18.71 43.46 -12.60
CA LYS A 708 19.92 43.67 -11.79
C LYS A 708 20.51 42.35 -11.31
N ASP A 709 19.66 41.37 -11.03
CA ASP A 709 20.05 40.06 -10.53
C ASP A 709 20.49 39.12 -11.67
N LEU A 710 21.66 38.48 -11.51
CA LEU A 710 22.24 37.63 -12.55
C LEU A 710 21.41 36.37 -12.81
N ASP A 711 20.83 35.78 -11.77
CA ASP A 711 20.09 34.53 -11.91
C ASP A 711 18.76 34.76 -12.63
N VAL A 712 18.13 35.91 -12.43
CA VAL A 712 16.95 36.34 -13.19
C VAL A 712 17.29 36.46 -14.69
N ARG A 713 18.40 37.15 -15.03
CA ARG A 713 18.82 37.31 -16.43
C ARG A 713 19.13 35.97 -17.12
N ARG A 714 19.77 35.03 -16.39
CA ARG A 714 20.18 33.73 -16.93
C ARG A 714 19.01 32.93 -17.50
N TYR A 715 17.85 32.93 -16.84
CA TYR A 715 16.67 32.20 -17.32
C TYR A 715 16.13 32.69 -18.66
N LEU A 716 16.36 33.96 -19.02
CA LEU A 716 15.85 34.55 -20.26
C LEU A 716 16.93 34.75 -21.33
N SER A 717 18.15 34.30 -21.07
CA SER A 717 19.31 34.48 -21.96
C SER A 717 19.17 33.72 -23.29
N SER A 718 18.38 32.66 -23.33
CA SER A 718 18.10 31.87 -24.53
C SER A 718 16.98 32.45 -25.41
N ILE A 719 16.24 33.46 -24.94
CA ILE A 719 15.09 34.03 -25.66
C ILE A 719 15.55 35.20 -26.52
N ILE A 720 15.46 35.07 -27.84
CA ILE A 720 15.77 36.14 -28.80
C ILE A 720 14.46 36.83 -29.20
N LEU A 721 14.26 38.06 -28.73
CA LEU A 721 13.11 38.89 -29.14
C LEU A 721 13.47 39.69 -30.39
N PHE A 722 12.98 39.28 -31.56
CA PHE A 722 13.06 40.09 -32.76
C PHE A 722 12.10 41.29 -32.65
N ASP A 723 12.57 42.49 -32.93
CA ASP A 723 11.70 43.66 -33.03
C ASP A 723 10.89 43.57 -34.33
N ASN A 724 9.56 43.76 -34.22
CA ASN A 724 8.60 43.66 -35.32
C ASN A 724 8.89 44.59 -36.52
N ASN A 725 9.90 45.46 -36.45
CA ASN A 725 10.32 46.33 -37.54
C ASN A 725 11.35 45.69 -38.50
N GLU A 726 11.90 44.52 -38.19
CA GLU A 726 12.81 43.82 -39.11
C GLU A 726 12.14 42.68 -39.92
N CYS A 727 10.96 42.20 -39.49
CA CYS A 727 10.24 41.13 -40.21
C CYS A 727 9.72 41.57 -41.59
N THR A 728 9.50 42.86 -41.85
CA THR A 728 9.13 43.33 -43.20
C THR A 728 10.31 43.32 -44.18
N ASN A 729 11.54 43.45 -43.69
CA ASN A 729 12.74 43.44 -44.54
C ASN A 729 13.28 42.02 -44.80
N VAL A 730 12.95 41.05 -43.95
CA VAL A 730 13.35 39.65 -44.15
C VAL A 730 12.41 38.93 -45.12
N ILE A 731 11.09 39.21 -45.08
CA ILE A 731 10.14 38.63 -46.04
C ILE A 731 10.37 39.19 -47.47
N GLN A 732 10.67 40.49 -47.60
CA GLN A 732 11.03 41.07 -48.91
C GLN A 732 12.39 40.61 -49.45
N LYS A 733 13.33 40.20 -48.59
CA LYS A 733 14.58 39.56 -49.05
C LYS A 733 14.36 38.11 -49.48
N SER A 734 13.48 37.35 -48.82
CA SER A 734 13.17 35.97 -49.22
C SER A 734 12.34 35.90 -50.51
N GLU A 735 11.51 36.91 -50.82
CA GLU A 735 10.76 36.97 -52.09
C GLU A 735 11.63 37.43 -53.27
N ASN A 736 12.67 38.25 -53.05
CA ASN A 736 13.60 38.63 -54.12
C ASN A 736 14.63 37.54 -54.43
N LEU A 737 14.99 36.69 -53.46
CA LEU A 737 15.88 35.54 -53.68
C LEU A 737 15.18 34.39 -54.43
N SER A 738 13.86 34.21 -54.29
CA SER A 738 13.11 33.18 -55.01
C SER A 738 12.78 33.55 -56.46
N VAL A 739 12.80 34.85 -56.82
CA VAL A 739 12.62 35.30 -58.21
C VAL A 739 13.92 35.22 -59.02
N GLU A 740 15.09 35.44 -58.41
CA GLU A 740 16.38 35.28 -59.10
C GLU A 740 16.74 33.80 -59.34
N GLU A 741 16.40 32.87 -58.44
CA GLU A 741 16.59 31.42 -58.66
C GLU A 741 15.62 30.83 -59.71
N SER A 742 14.51 31.51 -60.02
CA SER A 742 13.54 31.06 -61.02
C SER A 742 13.90 31.45 -62.47
N ILE A 743 14.86 32.36 -62.67
CA ILE A 743 15.27 32.83 -64.01
C ILE A 743 16.55 32.12 -64.50
N GLU A 744 17.32 31.47 -63.62
CA GLU A 744 18.46 30.63 -64.01
C GLU A 744 18.10 29.15 -64.31
N GLN A 745 16.82 28.78 -64.25
CA GLN A 745 16.33 27.44 -64.61
C GLN A 745 15.24 27.42 -65.71
N SER A 746 15.21 28.42 -66.60
CA SER A 746 14.38 28.39 -67.83
C SER A 746 15.15 28.78 -69.08
#